data_AF-A0A8C7UJ75-F1
#
_entry.id   AF-A0A8C7UJ75-F1
#
_cell.length_a   1.000
_cell.length_b   1.000
_cell.length_c   1.000
_cell.angle_alpha   90.00
_cell.angle_beta   90.00
_cell.angle_gamma   90.00
#
_symmetry.space_group_name_H-M   'P 1'
#
loop_
_entity.id
_entity.type
_entity.pdbx_description
1 polymer ?
#
loop_
_entity_poly.entity_id
_entity_poly.type
_entity_poly.pdbx_seq_one_letter_code
_entity_poly.pdbx_strand_id
1 'polypeptide(L)'
;AHVPGDFNGSTDALKMVLQQRMAALEQERAEFFKLKQQLESEFNQKRAKFKELYMSKEEELKSQAASLEGAQSELSRVQAQLEQAQADMENIKAVATVSESTKQEAVDQVKGQWQEEVTSLQAIMKDTVREYEVQFHQRLEQERAQWNQYREAVEREMGELRHRLSEGGQEEENLENDMKKAQEGAEKLRSVVMPMEQEMAALKAKLTMAEDRVKELEASKVKELNHVLEAEKSCRTDLEMYVAVLNTQKSVLQEDAEKLRKELHEVCHLLELERQQHNQLKHTWQRANDQFLESQRLLMRDMQRIENVLSSEQLRQVEEIKKRDQVHTLTINYHYFFYRSLKSESDEDSSSTCYSSTSRHYNHSLTPSFLLQHHSAHGSMYSLDTDLVAGGPLDSYKDCLRRVQSTDSLGSSPGLQGLGGHNHKAKSVSHLDESDFGPLVGADCGASEGLAGFGDTLSVSSIQLTAGHFLLTKDQEKAIKAMTPEQEETASLISSISHAPDTAFLSPSGYRLVSDQEWNLLQQEVKNAGRKLGRRCDMCSNYEKQLQVIQGQEAETRDQVKKLQVMLRQANDQLERTLSEKQELEDSVKKGNEETTAKVAALMQRVHESELLLNTLQEAFSQAKRNTQEQMAVLMQSREQVADELSRLQRDNDSLTGKHRLHLSLQQQEDFKLPTTVQELQPLVLQLREDIVAVRTAADHLEEKLKAEILFLKEQLQAEQCFKENLEDTLQMEIEGYKEEKASFSSLKTELERVKDEKEQVNELSDTVCVSVCGGQTSLEAQALDEKDKAQRLQTELDVSEQVQRDFVKLSQNLQVQLERIRQTDSLDRIRAILNNTNLTDISQLPET
;
A
#
# COMPACT_ATOMS: atom_id res chain seq x y z
N ALA A 1 -113.20 -99.19 -71.87
CA ALA A 1 -114.28 -98.21 -72.06
C ALA A 1 -113.68 -96.80 -72.00
N HIS A 2 -114.29 -95.80 -72.64
CA HIS A 2 -113.84 -94.41 -72.54
C HIS A 2 -114.24 -93.80 -71.18
N VAL A 3 -113.26 -93.19 -70.49
CA VAL A 3 -113.39 -91.88 -69.82
C VAL A 3 -112.01 -91.20 -69.88
N PRO A 4 -111.85 -89.98 -70.44
CA PRO A 4 -110.66 -89.16 -70.26
C PRO A 4 -110.78 -88.30 -68.98
N GLY A 5 -109.66 -87.93 -68.36
CA GLY A 5 -109.67 -87.09 -67.16
C GLY A 5 -108.32 -86.48 -66.84
N ASP A 6 -108.19 -85.16 -67.02
CA ASP A 6 -106.97 -84.39 -66.79
C ASP A 6 -106.63 -84.28 -65.30
N PHE A 7 -105.51 -84.88 -64.88
CA PHE A 7 -105.00 -84.75 -63.51
C PHE A 7 -103.50 -84.38 -63.39
N ASN A 8 -102.77 -84.20 -64.50
CA ASN A 8 -101.36 -83.77 -64.47
C ASN A 8 -101.17 -82.26 -64.29
N GLY A 9 -102.15 -81.42 -64.65
CA GLY A 9 -101.99 -79.95 -64.59
C GLY A 9 -101.92 -79.39 -63.16
N SER A 10 -102.53 -80.07 -62.18
CA SER A 10 -102.58 -79.61 -60.78
C SER A 10 -101.35 -80.03 -59.97
N THR A 11 -100.79 -81.21 -60.27
CA THR A 11 -99.61 -81.76 -59.58
C THR A 11 -98.34 -81.00 -59.92
N ASP A 12 -98.09 -80.65 -61.19
CA ASP A 12 -96.91 -79.86 -61.56
C ASP A 12 -97.01 -78.40 -61.09
N ALA A 13 -98.22 -77.82 -61.01
CA ALA A 13 -98.43 -76.50 -60.40
C ALA A 13 -98.07 -76.49 -58.89
N LEU A 14 -98.56 -77.48 -58.13
CA LEU A 14 -98.22 -77.63 -56.71
C LEU A 14 -96.71 -77.87 -56.51
N LYS A 15 -96.10 -78.66 -57.39
CA LYS A 15 -94.67 -78.97 -57.39
C LYS A 15 -93.81 -77.74 -57.68
N MET A 16 -94.20 -76.88 -58.63
CA MET A 16 -93.55 -75.59 -58.85
C MET A 16 -93.63 -74.68 -57.61
N VAL A 17 -94.81 -74.57 -56.98
CA VAL A 17 -94.97 -73.76 -55.76
C VAL A 17 -94.10 -74.29 -54.62
N LEU A 18 -94.02 -75.62 -54.46
CA LEU A 18 -93.13 -76.26 -53.47
C LEU A 18 -91.65 -76.02 -53.79
N GLN A 19 -91.22 -76.15 -55.04
CA GLN A 19 -89.84 -75.85 -55.45
C GLN A 19 -89.49 -74.36 -55.25
N GLN A 20 -90.42 -73.46 -55.54
CA GLN A 20 -90.24 -72.02 -55.31
C GLN A 20 -90.17 -71.68 -53.82
N ARG A 21 -90.98 -72.35 -52.96
CA ARG A 21 -90.89 -72.17 -51.51
C ARG A 21 -89.62 -72.81 -50.92
N MET A 22 -89.16 -73.94 -51.44
CA MET A 22 -87.86 -74.54 -51.09
C MET A 22 -86.71 -73.59 -51.45
N ALA A 23 -86.66 -73.07 -52.68
CA ALA A 23 -85.63 -72.11 -53.10
C ALA A 23 -85.65 -70.83 -52.24
N ALA A 24 -86.83 -70.33 -51.88
CA ALA A 24 -86.96 -69.20 -50.95
C ALA A 24 -86.42 -69.53 -49.54
N LEU A 25 -86.71 -70.71 -48.99
CA LEU A 25 -86.19 -71.15 -47.69
C LEU A 25 -84.67 -71.44 -47.72
N GLU A 26 -84.14 -71.90 -48.86
CA GLU A 26 -82.69 -72.07 -49.07
C GLU A 26 -81.99 -70.71 -49.20
N GLN A 27 -82.62 -69.72 -49.84
CA GLN A 27 -82.15 -68.34 -49.87
C GLN A 27 -82.19 -67.70 -48.47
N GLU A 28 -83.32 -67.77 -47.76
CA GLU A 28 -83.45 -67.30 -46.36
C GLU A 28 -82.35 -67.94 -45.49
N ARG A 29 -82.12 -69.26 -45.61
CA ARG A 29 -81.06 -69.98 -44.88
C ARG A 29 -79.65 -69.51 -45.25
N ALA A 30 -79.39 -69.22 -46.52
CA ALA A 30 -78.09 -68.70 -46.97
C ALA A 30 -77.86 -67.26 -46.49
N GLU A 31 -78.91 -66.44 -46.43
CA GLU A 31 -78.88 -65.08 -45.88
C GLU A 31 -78.67 -65.08 -44.36
N PHE A 32 -79.37 -65.96 -43.62
CA PHE A 32 -79.10 -66.19 -42.20
C PHE A 32 -77.66 -66.67 -41.93
N PHE A 33 -77.10 -67.53 -42.78
CA PHE A 33 -75.71 -67.99 -42.63
C PHE A 33 -74.71 -66.85 -42.86
N LYS A 34 -74.92 -66.02 -43.89
CA LYS A 34 -74.10 -64.81 -44.15
C LYS A 34 -74.20 -63.82 -42.98
N LEU A 35 -75.41 -63.54 -42.50
CA LEU A 35 -75.64 -62.62 -41.38
C LEU A 35 -74.98 -63.14 -40.09
N LYS A 36 -75.09 -64.44 -39.81
CA LYS A 36 -74.38 -65.06 -38.69
C LYS A 36 -72.85 -64.90 -38.83
N GLN A 37 -72.29 -65.21 -40.00
CA GLN A 37 -70.86 -65.11 -40.25
C GLN A 37 -70.35 -63.66 -40.13
N GLN A 38 -71.17 -62.68 -40.55
CA GLN A 38 -70.88 -61.26 -40.36
C GLN A 38 -70.89 -60.87 -38.88
N LEU A 39 -71.90 -61.29 -38.10
CA LEU A 39 -71.96 -61.02 -36.65
C LEU A 39 -70.79 -61.68 -35.90
N GLU A 40 -70.38 -62.89 -36.28
CA GLU A 40 -69.21 -63.57 -35.73
C GLU A 40 -67.90 -62.84 -36.10
N SER A 41 -67.77 -62.30 -37.32
CA SER A 41 -66.58 -61.51 -37.70
C SER A 41 -66.53 -60.16 -36.99
N GLU A 42 -67.67 -59.47 -36.86
CA GLU A 42 -67.80 -58.24 -36.08
C GLU A 42 -67.48 -58.45 -34.60
N PHE A 43 -67.99 -59.52 -33.99
CA PHE A 43 -67.69 -59.84 -32.58
C PHE A 43 -66.20 -60.11 -32.37
N ASN A 44 -65.56 -60.88 -33.27
CA ASN A 44 -64.13 -61.13 -33.21
C ASN A 44 -63.30 -59.85 -33.44
N GLN A 45 -63.72 -58.96 -34.35
CA GLN A 45 -63.05 -57.67 -34.55
C GLN A 45 -63.21 -56.76 -33.32
N LYS A 46 -64.41 -56.70 -32.72
CA LYS A 46 -64.66 -55.96 -31.47
C LYS A 46 -63.80 -56.51 -30.32
N ARG A 47 -63.72 -57.84 -30.17
CA ARG A 47 -62.86 -58.52 -29.18
C ARG A 47 -61.37 -58.23 -29.40
N ALA A 48 -60.89 -58.22 -30.65
CA ALA A 48 -59.51 -57.87 -30.97
C ALA A 48 -59.17 -56.43 -30.53
N LYS A 49 -60.00 -55.45 -30.93
CA LYS A 49 -59.86 -54.04 -30.54
C LYS A 49 -59.90 -53.83 -29.02
N PHE A 50 -60.77 -54.55 -28.30
CA PHE A 50 -60.78 -54.50 -26.83
C PHE A 50 -59.51 -55.07 -26.20
N LYS A 51 -58.92 -56.14 -26.77
CA LYS A 51 -57.63 -56.67 -26.28
C LYS A 51 -56.50 -55.68 -26.54
N GLU A 52 -56.46 -55.10 -27.74
CA GLU A 52 -55.48 -54.09 -28.18
C GLU A 52 -55.52 -52.85 -27.26
N LEU A 53 -56.71 -52.29 -27.01
CA LEU A 53 -56.92 -51.21 -26.04
C LEU A 53 -56.50 -51.59 -24.61
N TYR A 54 -56.74 -52.83 -24.18
CA TYR A 54 -56.34 -53.28 -22.85
C TYR A 54 -54.81 -53.38 -22.72
N MET A 55 -54.11 -53.97 -23.72
CA MET A 55 -52.64 -54.04 -23.72
C MET A 55 -52.02 -52.64 -23.70
N SER A 56 -52.51 -51.74 -24.57
CA SER A 56 -52.07 -50.34 -24.62
C SER A 56 -52.27 -49.63 -23.27
N LYS A 57 -53.38 -49.86 -22.55
CA LYS A 57 -53.58 -49.30 -21.20
C LYS A 57 -52.75 -49.97 -20.12
N GLU A 58 -52.41 -51.26 -20.25
CA GLU A 58 -51.48 -51.93 -19.34
C GLU A 58 -50.03 -51.45 -19.55
N GLU A 59 -49.67 -51.08 -20.78
CA GLU A 59 -48.37 -50.50 -21.16
C GLU A 59 -48.27 -49.03 -20.73
N GLU A 60 -49.30 -48.20 -20.97
CA GLU A 60 -49.40 -46.83 -20.42
C GLU A 60 -49.27 -46.83 -18.89
N LEU A 61 -49.94 -47.74 -18.17
CA LEU A 61 -49.85 -47.83 -16.71
C LEU A 61 -48.44 -48.20 -16.22
N LYS A 62 -47.70 -49.04 -16.96
CA LYS A 62 -46.30 -49.36 -16.64
C LYS A 62 -45.37 -48.18 -16.92
N SER A 63 -45.56 -47.48 -18.03
CA SER A 63 -44.84 -46.25 -18.37
C SER A 63 -45.05 -45.17 -17.29
N GLN A 64 -46.31 -44.95 -16.88
CA GLN A 64 -46.66 -44.03 -15.80
C GLN A 64 -46.06 -44.45 -14.45
N ALA A 65 -46.09 -45.75 -14.10
CA ALA A 65 -45.49 -46.24 -12.85
C ALA A 65 -43.97 -46.04 -12.81
N ALA A 66 -43.25 -46.35 -13.91
CA ALA A 66 -41.81 -46.14 -14.02
C ALA A 66 -41.46 -44.64 -13.99
N SER A 67 -42.26 -43.78 -14.62
CA SER A 67 -42.12 -42.32 -14.55
C SER A 67 -42.29 -41.80 -13.10
N LEU A 68 -43.24 -42.36 -12.35
CA LEU A 68 -43.48 -42.03 -10.94
C LEU A 68 -42.31 -42.49 -10.04
N GLU A 69 -41.78 -43.69 -10.26
CA GLU A 69 -40.61 -44.23 -9.53
C GLU A 69 -39.34 -43.43 -9.83
N GLY A 70 -39.13 -43.00 -11.09
CA GLY A 70 -38.07 -42.07 -11.48
C GLY A 70 -38.22 -40.70 -10.82
N ALA A 71 -39.41 -40.10 -10.85
CA ALA A 71 -39.69 -38.83 -10.19
C ALA A 71 -39.51 -38.89 -8.66
N GLN A 72 -39.87 -40.01 -8.03
CA GLN A 72 -39.67 -40.21 -6.59
C GLN A 72 -38.20 -40.48 -6.23
N SER A 73 -37.43 -41.11 -7.12
CA SER A 73 -35.97 -41.25 -7.00
C SER A 73 -35.27 -39.89 -7.10
N GLU A 74 -35.68 -39.04 -8.06
CA GLU A 74 -35.17 -37.67 -8.20
C GLU A 74 -35.57 -36.77 -7.03
N LEU A 75 -36.80 -36.88 -6.51
CA LEU A 75 -37.21 -36.19 -5.28
C LEU A 75 -36.33 -36.58 -4.09
N SER A 76 -36.03 -37.87 -3.94
CA SER A 76 -35.15 -38.39 -2.89
C SER A 76 -33.71 -37.87 -3.06
N ARG A 77 -33.22 -37.79 -4.30
CA ARG A 77 -31.90 -37.22 -4.64
C ARG A 77 -31.81 -35.73 -4.29
N VAL A 78 -32.86 -34.95 -4.60
CA VAL A 78 -32.93 -33.52 -4.28
C VAL A 78 -33.08 -33.29 -2.77
N GLN A 79 -33.82 -34.13 -2.05
CA GLN A 79 -33.90 -34.09 -0.59
C GLN A 79 -32.54 -34.33 0.06
N ALA A 80 -31.79 -35.36 -0.36
CA ALA A 80 -30.43 -35.61 0.14
C ALA A 80 -29.45 -34.46 -0.19
N GLN A 81 -29.59 -33.82 -1.36
CA GLN A 81 -28.80 -32.63 -1.71
C GLN A 81 -29.16 -31.41 -0.84
N LEU A 82 -30.43 -31.25 -0.46
CA LEU A 82 -30.87 -30.20 0.46
C LEU A 82 -30.37 -30.42 1.88
N GLU A 83 -30.42 -31.66 2.40
CA GLU A 83 -29.87 -32.01 3.72
C GLU A 83 -28.35 -31.77 3.78
N GLN A 84 -27.60 -32.16 2.73
CA GLN A 84 -26.17 -31.87 2.64
C GLN A 84 -25.89 -30.36 2.60
N ALA A 85 -26.61 -29.59 1.78
CA ALA A 85 -26.44 -28.14 1.72
C ALA A 85 -26.80 -27.42 3.04
N GLN A 86 -27.73 -27.96 3.82
CA GLN A 86 -28.03 -27.48 5.17
C GLN A 86 -26.88 -27.78 6.15
N ALA A 87 -26.33 -29.00 6.12
CA ALA A 87 -25.17 -29.36 6.94
C ALA A 87 -23.94 -28.50 6.61
N ASP A 88 -23.67 -28.25 5.32
CA ASP A 88 -22.58 -27.39 4.87
C ASP A 88 -22.79 -25.92 5.30
N MET A 89 -24.03 -25.42 5.27
CA MET A 89 -24.37 -24.09 5.80
C MET A 89 -24.10 -23.98 7.31
N GLU A 90 -24.48 -24.98 8.12
CA GLU A 90 -24.20 -24.94 9.56
C GLU A 90 -22.69 -25.07 9.87
N ASN A 91 -21.96 -25.87 9.09
CA ASN A 91 -20.50 -25.93 9.17
C ASN A 91 -19.86 -24.56 8.86
N ILE A 92 -20.30 -23.87 7.80
CA ILE A 92 -19.83 -22.52 7.44
C ILE A 92 -20.16 -21.51 8.54
N LYS A 93 -21.37 -21.55 9.13
CA LYS A 93 -21.74 -20.69 10.27
C LYS A 93 -20.84 -20.95 11.49
N ALA A 94 -20.53 -22.20 11.81
CA ALA A 94 -19.65 -22.55 12.92
C ALA A 94 -18.22 -22.02 12.68
N VAL A 95 -17.66 -22.24 11.49
CA VAL A 95 -16.33 -21.73 11.12
C VAL A 95 -16.28 -20.20 11.11
N ALA A 96 -17.31 -19.53 10.59
CA ALA A 96 -17.41 -18.07 10.64
C ALA A 96 -17.47 -17.53 12.08
N THR A 97 -18.23 -18.18 12.96
CA THR A 97 -18.36 -17.80 14.38
C THR A 97 -17.02 -17.94 15.12
N VAL A 98 -16.29 -19.04 14.89
CA VAL A 98 -14.96 -19.27 15.49
C VAL A 98 -13.92 -18.33 14.90
N SER A 99 -13.99 -18.02 13.60
CA SER A 99 -13.11 -17.03 12.97
C SER A 99 -13.32 -15.64 13.58
N GLU A 100 -14.56 -15.25 13.83
CA GLU A 100 -14.88 -13.94 14.41
C GLU A 100 -14.50 -13.86 15.90
N SER A 101 -14.72 -14.91 16.69
CA SER A 101 -14.24 -14.94 18.09
C SER A 101 -12.71 -14.87 18.14
N THR A 102 -12.01 -15.61 17.29
CA THR A 102 -10.52 -15.58 17.22
C THR A 102 -10.00 -14.19 16.85
N LYS A 103 -10.64 -13.47 15.92
CA LYS A 103 -10.31 -12.07 15.60
C LYS A 103 -10.57 -11.14 16.79
N GLN A 104 -11.71 -11.28 17.45
CA GLN A 104 -12.08 -10.46 18.59
C GLN A 104 -11.11 -10.67 19.76
N GLU A 105 -10.75 -11.91 20.06
CA GLU A 105 -9.74 -12.28 21.05
C GLU A 105 -8.36 -11.69 20.73
N ALA A 106 -7.91 -11.76 19.47
CA ALA A 106 -6.65 -11.14 19.04
C ALA A 106 -6.67 -9.61 19.13
N VAL A 107 -7.80 -8.98 18.75
CA VAL A 107 -8.01 -7.52 18.87
C VAL A 107 -8.01 -7.09 20.33
N ASP A 108 -8.66 -7.84 21.23
CA ASP A 108 -8.71 -7.52 22.66
C ASP A 108 -7.40 -7.84 23.37
N GLN A 109 -6.62 -8.83 22.90
CA GLN A 109 -5.23 -9.05 23.33
C GLN A 109 -4.35 -7.84 22.99
N VAL A 110 -4.42 -7.31 21.77
CA VAL A 110 -3.65 -6.12 21.36
C VAL A 110 -4.07 -4.87 22.14
N LYS A 111 -5.38 -4.69 22.40
CA LYS A 111 -5.86 -3.63 23.31
C LYS A 111 -5.32 -3.80 24.73
N GLY A 112 -5.32 -5.04 25.24
CA GLY A 112 -4.78 -5.38 26.56
C GLY A 112 -3.31 -5.00 26.68
N GLN A 113 -2.49 -5.45 25.74
CA GLN A 113 -1.06 -5.11 25.65
C GLN A 113 -0.84 -3.59 25.58
N TRP A 114 -1.57 -2.87 24.72
CA TRP A 114 -1.46 -1.42 24.64
C TRP A 114 -1.85 -0.72 25.96
N GLN A 115 -2.90 -1.20 26.62
CA GLN A 115 -3.34 -0.66 27.92
C GLN A 115 -2.32 -0.96 29.03
N GLU A 116 -1.72 -2.14 29.03
CA GLU A 116 -0.64 -2.54 29.94
C GLU A 116 0.60 -1.66 29.74
N GLU A 117 1.08 -1.49 28.50
CA GLU A 117 2.20 -0.59 28.16
C GLU A 117 1.92 0.86 28.57
N VAL A 118 0.70 1.38 28.32
CA VAL A 118 0.30 2.72 28.77
C VAL A 118 0.34 2.84 30.29
N THR A 119 -0.12 1.83 31.04
CA THR A 119 -0.03 1.85 32.52
C THR A 119 1.40 1.69 33.04
N SER A 120 2.23 0.91 32.34
CA SER A 120 3.65 0.72 32.64
C SER A 120 4.43 2.02 32.46
N LEU A 121 4.28 2.69 31.31
CA LEU A 121 4.89 3.99 31.02
C LEU A 121 4.39 5.07 32.00
N GLN A 122 3.10 5.06 32.37
CA GLN A 122 2.57 5.96 33.41
C GLN A 122 3.17 5.70 34.80
N ALA A 123 3.44 4.44 35.16
CA ALA A 123 4.11 4.10 36.41
C ALA A 123 5.58 4.57 36.40
N ILE A 124 6.34 4.25 35.36
CA ILE A 124 7.75 4.66 35.19
C ILE A 124 7.88 6.19 35.21
N MET A 125 7.00 6.91 34.50
CA MET A 125 7.00 8.38 34.50
C MET A 125 6.63 8.96 35.87
N LYS A 126 5.75 8.29 36.64
CA LYS A 126 5.38 8.72 38.00
C LYS A 126 6.49 8.47 39.02
N ASP A 127 7.23 7.38 38.88
CA ASP A 127 8.30 7.01 39.80
C ASP A 127 9.61 7.78 39.50
N THR A 128 9.93 8.05 38.23
CA THR A 128 11.02 8.99 37.89
C THR A 128 10.73 10.41 38.40
N VAL A 129 9.48 10.90 38.32
CA VAL A 129 9.09 12.18 38.96
C VAL A 129 9.32 12.14 40.47
N ARG A 130 8.95 11.06 41.16
CA ARG A 130 9.21 10.88 42.61
C ARG A 130 10.70 10.82 42.94
N GLU A 131 11.52 10.19 42.11
CA GLU A 131 12.97 10.18 42.29
C GLU A 131 13.55 11.60 42.16
N TYR A 132 13.10 12.40 41.19
CA TYR A 132 13.48 13.81 41.11
C TYR A 132 12.98 14.62 42.31
N GLU A 133 11.75 14.41 42.79
CA GLU A 133 11.23 15.04 44.00
C GLU A 133 12.10 14.70 45.23
N VAL A 134 12.43 13.43 45.44
CA VAL A 134 13.27 12.98 46.57
C VAL A 134 14.69 13.53 46.47
N GLN A 135 15.33 13.49 45.29
CA GLN A 135 16.64 14.09 45.07
C GLN A 135 16.63 15.60 45.32
N PHE A 136 15.59 16.31 44.92
CA PHE A 136 15.46 17.74 45.13
C PHE A 136 15.29 18.09 46.62
N HIS A 137 14.45 17.35 47.34
CA HIS A 137 14.33 17.49 48.80
C HIS A 137 15.67 17.20 49.51
N GLN A 138 16.38 16.14 49.11
CA GLN A 138 17.67 15.79 49.70
C GLN A 138 18.74 16.90 49.49
N ARG A 139 18.78 17.53 48.31
CA ARG A 139 19.66 18.69 48.05
C ARG A 139 19.29 19.88 48.94
N LEU A 140 18.00 20.20 49.07
CA LEU A 140 17.54 21.27 49.96
C LEU A 140 17.83 20.99 51.44
N GLU A 141 17.78 19.75 51.89
CA GLU A 141 18.19 19.36 53.25
C GLU A 141 19.70 19.49 53.46
N GLN A 142 20.51 19.11 52.47
CA GLN A 142 21.97 19.30 52.49
C GLN A 142 22.34 20.78 52.56
N GLU A 143 21.71 21.65 51.76
CA GLU A 143 21.91 23.10 51.82
C GLU A 143 21.51 23.67 53.20
N ARG A 144 20.34 23.29 53.74
CA ARG A 144 19.91 23.70 55.09
C ARG A 144 20.91 23.26 56.17
N ALA A 145 21.46 22.05 56.07
CA ALA A 145 22.47 21.55 57.00
C ALA A 145 23.78 22.37 56.90
N GLN A 146 24.24 22.69 55.69
CA GLN A 146 25.42 23.55 55.47
C GLN A 146 25.21 24.96 56.04
N TRP A 147 24.05 25.58 55.79
CA TRP A 147 23.70 26.90 56.35
C TRP A 147 23.60 26.91 57.88
N ASN A 148 23.13 25.81 58.49
CA ASN A 148 23.13 25.67 59.95
C ASN A 148 24.56 25.51 60.51
N GLN A 149 25.40 24.66 59.90
CA GLN A 149 26.80 24.50 60.30
C GLN A 149 27.60 25.81 60.18
N TYR A 150 27.35 26.60 59.12
CA TYR A 150 27.96 27.92 58.97
C TYR A 150 27.50 28.90 60.06
N ARG A 151 26.20 28.91 60.40
CA ARG A 151 25.66 29.72 61.51
C ARG A 151 26.30 29.34 62.84
N GLU A 152 26.35 28.05 63.17
CA GLU A 152 26.98 27.53 64.39
C GLU A 152 28.49 27.84 64.47
N ALA A 153 29.17 27.94 63.33
CA ALA A 153 30.57 28.40 63.28
C ALA A 153 30.70 29.89 63.61
N VAL A 154 29.92 30.74 62.96
CA VAL A 154 29.92 32.19 63.22
C VAL A 154 29.48 32.51 64.65
N GLU A 155 28.51 31.79 65.21
CA GLU A 155 28.08 31.94 66.61
C GLU A 155 29.19 31.55 67.60
N ARG A 156 29.99 30.51 67.31
CA ARG A 156 31.18 30.15 68.11
C ARG A 156 32.28 31.20 68.01
N GLU A 157 32.63 31.65 66.81
CA GLU A 157 33.63 32.71 66.60
C GLU A 157 33.24 34.01 67.31
N MET A 158 31.95 34.39 67.27
CA MET A 158 31.42 35.54 68.01
C MET A 158 31.41 35.33 69.53
N GLY A 159 31.38 34.09 70.01
CA GLY A 159 31.60 33.74 71.41
C GLY A 159 33.07 33.90 71.83
N GLU A 160 33.98 33.33 71.04
CA GLU A 160 35.43 33.41 71.26
C GLU A 160 35.94 34.87 71.22
N LEU A 161 35.52 35.65 70.21
CA LEU A 161 35.87 37.08 70.11
C LEU A 161 35.41 37.87 71.34
N ARG A 162 34.22 37.57 71.86
CA ARG A 162 33.67 38.18 73.08
C ARG A 162 34.47 37.78 74.33
N HIS A 163 34.99 36.56 74.38
CA HIS A 163 35.85 36.08 75.47
C HIS A 163 37.22 36.76 75.44
N ARG A 164 37.88 36.84 74.28
CA ARG A 164 39.20 37.51 74.14
C ARG A 164 39.12 39.01 74.46
N LEU A 165 38.02 39.67 74.09
CA LEU A 165 37.74 41.07 74.46
C LEU A 165 37.59 41.29 75.98
N SER A 166 37.44 40.23 76.77
CA SER A 166 37.37 40.29 78.24
C SER A 166 38.70 39.99 78.95
N GLU A 167 39.76 39.62 78.22
CA GLU A 167 41.05 39.19 78.79
C GLU A 167 42.25 40.06 78.36
N GLY A 168 42.14 40.81 77.26
CA GLY A 168 43.24 41.61 76.70
C GLY A 168 43.52 42.94 77.43
N GLY A 169 43.90 42.90 78.71
CA GLY A 169 43.93 44.09 79.57
C GLY A 169 45.11 44.25 80.54
N GLN A 170 46.35 43.94 80.12
CA GLN A 170 47.65 44.25 80.77
C GLN A 170 48.78 43.77 79.84
N GLU A 171 49.99 44.34 79.74
CA GLU A 171 50.60 45.60 80.23
C GLU A 171 51.84 45.88 79.33
N GLU A 172 52.19 47.14 79.02
CA GLU A 172 53.47 47.47 78.35
C GLU A 172 54.49 48.04 79.35
N GLU A 173 55.77 47.65 79.24
CA GLU A 173 56.95 48.56 79.18
C GLU A 173 58.27 47.82 79.45
N ASN A 174 59.28 48.03 78.59
CA ASN A 174 60.63 48.49 78.98
C ASN A 174 61.56 48.63 77.76
N LEU A 175 62.43 49.65 77.79
CA LEU A 175 63.14 50.17 76.60
C LEU A 175 64.58 49.65 76.40
N GLU A 176 65.12 48.82 77.29
CA GLU A 176 66.34 48.04 76.98
C GLU A 176 66.07 47.03 75.84
N ASN A 177 64.80 46.68 75.64
CA ASN A 177 64.36 45.94 74.48
C ASN A 177 64.60 46.68 73.15
N ASP A 178 64.90 47.97 73.04
CA ASP A 178 64.80 48.65 71.73
C ASP A 178 65.92 48.33 70.74
N MET A 179 67.17 48.14 71.18
CA MET A 179 68.20 47.54 70.31
C MET A 179 67.95 46.05 70.06
N LYS A 180 67.33 45.35 71.02
CA LYS A 180 66.92 43.96 70.87
C LYS A 180 65.82 43.85 69.80
N LYS A 181 64.73 44.63 69.89
CA LYS A 181 63.66 44.90 68.91
C LYS A 181 64.15 45.42 67.55
N ALA A 182 65.43 45.74 67.35
CA ALA A 182 65.97 45.93 65.99
C ALA A 182 66.40 44.58 65.39
N GLN A 183 67.09 43.74 66.17
CA GLN A 183 67.52 42.40 65.76
C GLN A 183 66.39 41.37 65.87
N GLU A 184 65.78 41.23 67.04
CA GLU A 184 64.46 40.65 67.27
C GLU A 184 63.39 41.32 66.40
N GLY A 185 63.59 42.57 65.93
CA GLY A 185 62.73 43.21 64.93
C GLY A 185 62.85 42.56 63.58
N ALA A 186 64.07 42.40 63.07
CA ALA A 186 64.37 41.67 61.83
C ALA A 186 64.11 40.16 61.94
N GLU A 187 64.07 39.61 63.16
CA GLU A 187 63.80 38.20 63.45
C GLU A 187 62.30 37.92 63.69
N LYS A 188 61.56 38.87 64.27
CA LYS A 188 60.08 38.89 64.38
C LYS A 188 59.42 39.30 63.07
N LEU A 189 60.06 40.19 62.30
CA LEU A 189 59.72 40.37 60.88
C LEU A 189 59.96 39.05 60.14
N ARG A 190 61.08 38.34 60.34
CA ARG A 190 61.21 36.98 59.76
C ARG A 190 60.18 35.98 60.32
N SER A 191 59.78 36.07 61.59
CA SER A 191 58.75 35.20 62.18
C SER A 191 57.31 35.59 61.83
N VAL A 192 57.11 36.64 61.02
CA VAL A 192 55.82 37.02 60.42
C VAL A 192 55.90 36.86 58.90
N VAL A 193 56.97 37.36 58.28
CA VAL A 193 57.25 37.25 56.85
C VAL A 193 57.48 35.80 56.43
N MET A 194 58.22 34.95 57.14
CA MET A 194 58.34 33.54 56.73
C MET A 194 57.00 32.79 56.80
N PRO A 195 56.17 32.91 57.86
CA PRO A 195 54.80 32.41 57.82
C PRO A 195 53.97 33.02 56.68
N MET A 196 54.03 34.34 56.43
CA MET A 196 53.32 34.95 55.31
C MET A 196 53.84 34.49 53.93
N GLU A 197 55.13 34.20 53.77
CA GLU A 197 55.72 33.64 52.55
C GLU A 197 55.32 32.18 52.35
N GLN A 198 55.26 31.40 53.45
CA GLN A 198 54.75 30.03 53.45
C GLN A 198 53.24 29.98 53.18
N GLU A 199 52.46 30.91 53.75
CA GLU A 199 51.04 31.07 53.46
C GLU A 199 50.82 31.57 52.03
N MET A 200 51.61 32.53 51.53
CA MET A 200 51.56 32.96 50.13
C MET A 200 51.93 31.82 49.17
N ALA A 201 52.90 30.97 49.52
CA ALA A 201 53.24 29.77 48.75
C ALA A 201 52.10 28.74 48.80
N ALA A 202 51.51 28.50 49.97
CA ALA A 202 50.37 27.59 50.15
C ALA A 202 49.09 28.10 49.47
N LEU A 203 48.85 29.41 49.47
CA LEU A 203 47.74 30.06 48.77
C LEU A 203 47.95 30.03 47.25
N LYS A 204 49.16 30.25 46.76
CA LYS A 204 49.51 30.06 45.34
C LYS A 204 49.33 28.59 44.92
N ALA A 205 49.78 27.62 45.72
CA ALA A 205 49.58 26.20 45.44
C ALA A 205 48.09 25.80 45.47
N LYS A 206 47.31 26.31 46.44
CA LYS A 206 45.85 26.13 46.48
C LYS A 206 45.16 26.78 45.27
N LEU A 207 45.62 27.95 44.83
CA LEU A 207 45.10 28.64 43.64
C LEU A 207 45.38 27.82 42.37
N THR A 208 46.61 27.36 42.14
CA THR A 208 46.92 26.51 40.98
C THR A 208 46.16 25.18 41.01
N MET A 209 46.02 24.56 42.20
CA MET A 209 45.18 23.36 42.35
C MET A 209 43.69 23.63 42.08
N ALA A 210 43.18 24.81 42.41
CA ALA A 210 41.81 25.22 42.08
C ALA A 210 41.64 25.51 40.59
N GLU A 211 42.59 26.22 39.97
CA GLU A 211 42.61 26.50 38.53
C GLU A 211 42.68 25.21 37.70
N ASP A 212 43.54 24.25 38.08
CA ASP A 212 43.65 22.97 37.38
C ASP A 212 42.40 22.10 37.56
N ARG A 213 41.77 22.16 38.75
CA ARG A 213 40.48 21.48 39.01
C ARG A 213 39.31 22.14 38.26
N VAL A 214 39.35 23.45 38.04
CA VAL A 214 38.39 24.14 37.15
C VAL A 214 38.58 23.68 35.71
N LYS A 215 39.82 23.67 35.19
CA LYS A 215 40.13 23.15 33.83
C LYS A 215 39.69 21.70 33.65
N GLU A 216 39.88 20.86 34.68
CA GLU A 216 39.42 19.46 34.67
C GLU A 216 37.88 19.35 34.61
N LEU A 217 37.16 20.14 35.40
CA LEU A 217 35.70 20.19 35.39
C LEU A 217 35.14 20.75 34.07
N GLU A 218 35.78 21.79 33.50
CA GLU A 218 35.46 22.34 32.18
C GLU A 218 35.68 21.28 31.08
N ALA A 219 36.83 20.62 31.07
CA ALA A 219 37.13 19.55 30.11
C ALA A 219 36.20 18.34 30.25
N SER A 220 35.76 18.02 31.47
CA SER A 220 34.76 16.97 31.73
C SER A 220 33.39 17.38 31.17
N LYS A 221 32.94 18.60 31.46
CA LYS A 221 31.66 19.14 31.00
C LYS A 221 31.60 19.33 29.49
N VAL A 222 32.70 19.68 28.84
CA VAL A 222 32.81 19.72 27.38
C VAL A 222 32.65 18.33 26.76
N LYS A 223 33.22 17.28 27.38
CA LYS A 223 33.03 15.88 26.92
C LYS A 223 31.58 15.42 27.11
N GLU A 224 30.97 15.73 28.25
CA GLU A 224 29.57 15.42 28.56
C GLU A 224 28.62 16.08 27.54
N LEU A 225 28.75 17.39 27.32
CA LEU A 225 27.96 18.13 26.32
C LEU A 225 28.18 17.61 24.90
N ASN A 226 29.40 17.20 24.55
CA ASN A 226 29.68 16.62 23.24
C ASN A 226 29.04 15.23 23.07
N HIS A 227 29.00 14.41 24.14
CA HIS A 227 28.31 13.11 24.10
C HIS A 227 26.79 13.28 23.93
N VAL A 228 26.17 14.24 24.64
CA VAL A 228 24.76 14.60 24.45
C VAL A 228 24.51 15.11 23.03
N LEU A 229 25.41 15.94 22.48
CA LEU A 229 25.30 16.44 21.11
C LEU A 229 25.35 15.32 20.05
N GLU A 230 26.19 14.30 20.21
CA GLU A 230 26.20 13.14 19.30
C GLU A 230 24.96 12.25 19.47
N ALA A 231 24.41 12.12 20.69
CA ALA A 231 23.14 11.43 20.91
C ALA A 231 21.96 12.15 20.22
N GLU A 232 21.85 13.47 20.41
CA GLU A 232 20.85 14.32 19.74
C GLU A 232 20.97 14.26 18.21
N LYS A 233 22.19 14.22 17.66
CA LYS A 233 22.41 14.00 16.21
C LYS A 233 21.89 12.64 15.75
N SER A 234 22.14 11.56 16.51
CA SER A 234 21.63 10.23 16.19
C SER A 234 20.10 10.20 16.18
N CYS A 235 19.47 10.67 17.26
CA CYS A 235 18.02 10.73 17.38
C CYS A 235 17.40 11.63 16.29
N ARG A 236 18.09 12.70 15.87
CA ARG A 236 17.69 13.51 14.71
C ARG A 236 17.74 12.70 13.41
N THR A 237 18.81 11.95 13.14
CA THR A 237 18.88 11.11 11.93
C THR A 237 17.83 10.00 11.91
N ASP A 238 17.50 9.44 13.08
CA ASP A 238 16.41 8.47 13.22
C ASP A 238 15.05 9.11 12.91
N LEU A 239 14.79 10.31 13.43
CA LEU A 239 13.57 11.08 13.12
C LEU A 239 13.49 11.49 11.64
N GLU A 240 14.59 11.90 11.02
CA GLU A 240 14.65 12.21 9.59
C GLU A 240 14.37 10.95 8.74
N MET A 241 14.85 9.78 9.16
CA MET A 241 14.50 8.48 8.56
C MET A 241 13.01 8.13 8.75
N TYR A 242 12.44 8.27 9.96
CA TYR A 242 11.01 8.03 10.18
C TYR A 242 10.14 8.97 9.33
N VAL A 243 10.51 10.24 9.21
CA VAL A 243 9.81 11.21 8.35
C VAL A 243 9.95 10.83 6.86
N ALA A 244 11.08 10.30 6.41
CA ALA A 244 11.24 9.79 5.04
C ALA A 244 10.35 8.55 4.77
N VAL A 245 10.28 7.61 5.73
CA VAL A 245 9.39 6.43 5.64
C VAL A 245 7.91 6.84 5.62
N LEU A 246 7.50 7.75 6.51
CA LEU A 246 6.11 8.25 6.56
C LEU A 246 5.72 9.02 5.28
N ASN A 247 6.63 9.80 4.70
CA ASN A 247 6.38 10.45 3.42
C ASN A 247 6.30 9.45 2.25
N THR A 248 7.11 8.38 2.27
CA THR A 248 7.03 7.29 1.29
C THR A 248 5.68 6.56 1.39
N GLN A 249 5.27 6.17 2.61
CA GLN A 249 3.97 5.55 2.87
C GLN A 249 2.81 6.45 2.44
N LYS A 250 2.92 7.76 2.69
CA LYS A 250 1.95 8.75 2.23
C LYS A 250 1.86 8.80 0.70
N SER A 251 2.99 8.76 -0.03
CA SER A 251 2.97 8.71 -1.50
C SER A 251 2.23 7.48 -2.01
N VAL A 252 2.58 6.28 -1.52
CA VAL A 252 1.93 5.01 -1.89
C VAL A 252 0.42 5.07 -1.62
N LEU A 253 -0.01 5.54 -0.44
CA LEU A 253 -1.43 5.68 -0.12
C LEU A 253 -2.15 6.74 -0.98
N GLN A 254 -1.46 7.78 -1.44
CA GLN A 254 -2.02 8.76 -2.39
C GLN A 254 -2.13 8.17 -3.80
N GLU A 255 -1.15 7.39 -4.24
CA GLU A 255 -1.12 6.67 -5.52
C GLU A 255 -2.20 5.59 -5.59
N ASP A 256 -2.37 4.78 -4.55
CA ASP A 256 -3.46 3.80 -4.42
C ASP A 256 -4.83 4.50 -4.40
N ALA A 257 -4.97 5.59 -3.66
CA ALA A 257 -6.20 6.38 -3.66
C ALA A 257 -6.49 7.04 -5.02
N GLU A 258 -5.47 7.34 -5.84
CA GLU A 258 -5.64 7.76 -7.24
C GLU A 258 -6.02 6.62 -8.16
N LYS A 259 -5.41 5.43 -7.97
CA LYS A 259 -5.69 4.23 -8.74
C LYS A 259 -7.14 3.78 -8.54
N LEU A 260 -7.58 3.66 -7.30
CA LEU A 260 -8.97 3.35 -6.93
C LEU A 260 -9.96 4.40 -7.48
N ARG A 261 -9.57 5.68 -7.51
CA ARG A 261 -10.38 6.72 -8.17
C ARG A 261 -10.48 6.51 -9.68
N LYS A 262 -9.38 6.16 -10.37
CA LYS A 262 -9.37 5.89 -11.82
C LYS A 262 -10.23 4.65 -12.14
N GLU A 263 -10.04 3.55 -11.41
CA GLU A 263 -10.84 2.31 -11.52
C GLU A 263 -12.34 2.58 -11.31
N LEU A 264 -12.72 3.37 -10.30
CA LEU A 264 -14.11 3.75 -10.06
C LEU A 264 -14.71 4.59 -11.22
N HIS A 265 -13.96 5.53 -11.79
CA HIS A 265 -14.43 6.31 -12.94
C HIS A 265 -14.62 5.43 -14.18
N GLU A 266 -13.75 4.44 -14.40
CA GLU A 266 -13.86 3.50 -15.52
C GLU A 266 -15.07 2.57 -15.36
N VAL A 267 -15.33 2.04 -14.16
CA VAL A 267 -16.55 1.26 -13.86
C VAL A 267 -17.82 2.11 -14.05
N CYS A 268 -17.84 3.36 -13.59
CA CYS A 268 -18.97 4.26 -13.82
C CYS A 268 -19.18 4.57 -15.32
N HIS A 269 -18.10 4.73 -16.09
CA HIS A 269 -18.16 4.95 -17.54
C HIS A 269 -18.70 3.71 -18.28
N LEU A 270 -18.24 2.51 -17.92
CA LEU A 270 -18.74 1.26 -18.49
C LEU A 270 -20.23 1.04 -18.17
N LEU A 271 -20.67 1.31 -16.94
CA LEU A 271 -22.08 1.21 -16.55
C LEU A 271 -22.98 2.20 -17.31
N GLU A 272 -22.54 3.44 -17.52
CA GLU A 272 -23.30 4.40 -18.33
C GLU A 272 -23.29 4.04 -19.83
N LEU A 273 -22.22 3.40 -20.33
CA LEU A 273 -22.16 2.86 -21.68
C LEU A 273 -23.13 1.66 -21.88
N GLU A 274 -23.15 0.70 -20.95
CA GLU A 274 -24.13 -0.40 -20.96
C GLU A 274 -25.56 0.12 -20.89
N ARG A 275 -25.82 1.12 -20.03
CA ARG A 275 -27.12 1.80 -19.91
C ARG A 275 -27.53 2.48 -21.23
N GLN A 276 -26.60 3.13 -21.93
CA GLN A 276 -26.84 3.68 -23.27
C GLN A 276 -27.15 2.58 -24.30
N GLN A 277 -26.38 1.49 -24.32
CA GLN A 277 -26.62 0.36 -25.22
C GLN A 277 -27.97 -0.33 -24.95
N HIS A 278 -28.34 -0.52 -23.68
CA HIS A 278 -29.65 -1.04 -23.29
C HIS A 278 -30.79 -0.14 -23.77
N ASN A 279 -30.67 1.18 -23.61
CA ASN A 279 -31.66 2.13 -24.12
C ASN A 279 -31.74 2.13 -25.66
N GLN A 280 -30.61 2.04 -26.37
CA GLN A 280 -30.59 1.90 -27.84
C GLN A 280 -31.28 0.60 -28.29
N LEU A 281 -31.03 -0.51 -27.61
CA LEU A 281 -31.69 -1.80 -27.87
C LEU A 281 -33.19 -1.72 -27.59
N LYS A 282 -33.60 -1.12 -26.46
CA LYS A 282 -35.00 -0.88 -26.09
C LYS A 282 -35.73 -0.07 -27.17
N HIS A 283 -35.17 1.06 -27.61
CA HIS A 283 -35.75 1.86 -28.70
C HIS A 283 -35.79 1.10 -30.03
N THR A 284 -34.79 0.26 -30.33
CA THR A 284 -34.77 -0.54 -31.57
C THR A 284 -35.83 -1.63 -31.54
N TRP A 285 -35.99 -2.33 -30.42
CA TRP A 285 -37.03 -3.33 -30.21
C TRP A 285 -38.43 -2.72 -30.22
N GLN A 286 -38.60 -1.55 -29.60
CA GLN A 286 -39.87 -0.81 -29.60
C GLN A 286 -40.27 -0.41 -31.03
N ARG A 287 -39.36 0.18 -31.82
CA ARG A 287 -39.61 0.46 -33.26
C ARG A 287 -39.95 -0.79 -34.06
N ALA A 288 -39.29 -1.93 -33.78
CA ALA A 288 -39.58 -3.19 -34.47
C ALA A 288 -40.98 -3.73 -34.11
N ASN A 289 -41.41 -3.58 -32.85
CA ASN A 289 -42.75 -3.91 -32.40
C ASN A 289 -43.80 -2.95 -33.03
N ASP A 290 -43.54 -1.64 -33.04
CA ASP A 290 -44.40 -0.64 -33.68
C ASP A 290 -44.57 -0.93 -35.19
N GLN A 291 -43.48 -1.28 -35.88
CA GLN A 291 -43.51 -1.71 -37.29
C GLN A 291 -44.28 -3.01 -37.50
N PHE A 292 -44.12 -4.00 -36.61
CA PHE A 292 -44.90 -5.24 -36.67
C PHE A 292 -46.40 -4.96 -36.48
N LEU A 293 -46.78 -4.19 -35.47
CA LEU A 293 -48.16 -3.80 -35.20
C LEU A 293 -48.75 -2.98 -36.35
N GLU A 294 -48.01 -2.06 -36.95
CA GLU A 294 -48.49 -1.31 -38.12
C GLU A 294 -48.64 -2.21 -39.35
N SER A 295 -47.73 -3.16 -39.57
CA SER A 295 -47.86 -4.15 -40.65
C SER A 295 -49.11 -5.03 -40.47
N GLN A 296 -49.45 -5.40 -39.22
CA GLN A 296 -50.67 -6.13 -38.90
C GLN A 296 -51.93 -5.27 -39.07
N ARG A 297 -51.90 -3.99 -38.67
CA ARG A 297 -52.98 -3.02 -38.91
C ARG A 297 -53.24 -2.81 -40.41
N LEU A 298 -52.19 -2.74 -41.22
CA LEU A 298 -52.28 -2.64 -42.67
C LEU A 298 -52.87 -3.93 -43.29
N LEU A 299 -52.38 -5.10 -42.87
CA LEU A 299 -52.89 -6.40 -43.34
C LEU A 299 -54.38 -6.59 -43.02
N MET A 300 -54.84 -6.18 -41.82
CA MET A 300 -56.28 -6.22 -41.49
C MET A 300 -57.10 -5.25 -42.34
N ARG A 301 -56.58 -4.04 -42.65
CA ARG A 301 -57.26 -3.10 -43.56
C ARG A 301 -57.38 -3.64 -44.98
N ASP A 302 -56.35 -4.29 -45.51
CA ASP A 302 -56.42 -4.87 -46.86
C ASP A 302 -57.23 -6.17 -46.90
N MET A 303 -57.25 -6.97 -45.83
CA MET A 303 -58.21 -8.08 -45.68
C MET A 303 -59.66 -7.56 -45.70
N GLN A 304 -59.98 -6.53 -44.92
CA GLN A 304 -61.29 -5.87 -44.97
C GLN A 304 -61.61 -5.28 -46.34
N ARG A 305 -60.61 -4.71 -47.04
CA ARG A 305 -60.79 -4.20 -48.42
C ARG A 305 -61.17 -5.32 -49.39
N ILE A 306 -60.57 -6.51 -49.24
CA ILE A 306 -60.89 -7.70 -50.05
C ILE A 306 -62.28 -8.24 -49.69
N GLU A 307 -62.60 -8.37 -48.40
CA GLU A 307 -63.93 -8.79 -47.91
C GLU A 307 -65.05 -7.90 -48.48
N ASN A 308 -64.84 -6.58 -48.53
CA ASN A 308 -65.81 -5.62 -49.11
C ASN A 308 -65.98 -5.70 -50.64
N VAL A 309 -65.13 -6.46 -51.36
CA VAL A 309 -65.21 -6.65 -52.82
C VAL A 309 -65.79 -8.03 -53.19
N LEU A 310 -65.86 -8.97 -52.23
CA LEU A 310 -66.45 -10.28 -52.43
C LEU A 310 -67.99 -10.23 -52.37
N SER A 311 -68.65 -11.04 -53.20
CA SER A 311 -70.11 -11.19 -53.14
C SER A 311 -70.55 -12.00 -51.91
N SER A 312 -71.81 -11.84 -51.48
CA SER A 312 -72.33 -12.45 -50.25
C SER A 312 -72.17 -13.98 -50.18
N GLU A 313 -72.26 -14.68 -51.31
CA GLU A 313 -72.06 -16.14 -51.38
C GLU A 313 -70.56 -16.51 -51.34
N GLN A 314 -69.67 -15.68 -51.90
CA GLN A 314 -68.22 -15.86 -51.73
C GLN A 314 -67.80 -15.61 -50.28
N LEU A 315 -68.38 -14.62 -49.61
CA LEU A 315 -68.19 -14.40 -48.17
C LEU A 315 -68.64 -15.61 -47.35
N ARG A 316 -69.79 -16.20 -47.68
CA ARG A 316 -70.32 -17.42 -47.04
C ARG A 316 -69.37 -18.62 -47.22
N GLN A 317 -68.77 -18.75 -48.41
CA GLN A 317 -67.80 -19.82 -48.70
C GLN A 317 -66.46 -19.58 -48.00
N VAL A 318 -65.97 -18.34 -47.94
CA VAL A 318 -64.77 -17.99 -47.15
C VAL A 318 -65.00 -18.28 -45.66
N GLU A 319 -66.18 -17.99 -45.10
CA GLU A 319 -66.49 -18.28 -43.71
C GLU A 319 -66.63 -19.79 -43.43
N GLU A 320 -67.12 -20.59 -44.39
CA GLU A 320 -67.07 -22.06 -44.31
C GLU A 320 -65.64 -22.62 -44.41
N ILE A 321 -64.77 -22.03 -45.23
CA ILE A 321 -63.35 -22.40 -45.33
C ILE A 321 -62.63 -22.04 -44.03
N LYS A 322 -62.79 -20.81 -43.54
CA LYS A 322 -62.24 -20.31 -42.26
C LYS A 322 -62.64 -21.19 -41.07
N LYS A 323 -63.87 -21.73 -41.06
CA LYS A 323 -64.33 -22.73 -40.08
C LYS A 323 -63.70 -24.12 -40.30
N ARG A 324 -63.56 -24.59 -41.54
CA ARG A 324 -62.78 -25.81 -41.84
C ARG A 324 -61.34 -25.66 -41.39
N ASP A 325 -60.71 -24.52 -41.62
CA ASP A 325 -59.31 -24.25 -41.28
C ASP A 325 -59.12 -24.06 -39.77
N GLN A 326 -60.09 -23.49 -39.04
CA GLN A 326 -60.11 -23.52 -37.58
C GLN A 326 -60.22 -24.96 -37.05
N VAL A 327 -61.14 -25.76 -37.57
CA VAL A 327 -61.27 -27.19 -37.20
C VAL A 327 -60.03 -27.97 -37.58
N HIS A 328 -59.40 -27.69 -38.73
CA HIS A 328 -58.18 -28.34 -39.17
C HIS A 328 -56.98 -27.91 -38.34
N THR A 329 -56.89 -26.63 -37.95
CA THR A 329 -55.84 -26.10 -37.04
C THR A 329 -56.00 -26.68 -35.65
N LEU A 330 -57.23 -26.74 -35.11
CA LEU A 330 -57.51 -27.44 -33.85
C LEU A 330 -57.13 -28.91 -33.95
N THR A 331 -57.46 -29.58 -35.05
CA THR A 331 -57.08 -30.99 -35.31
C THR A 331 -55.56 -31.15 -35.40
N ILE A 332 -54.86 -30.27 -36.11
CA ILE A 332 -53.38 -30.26 -36.21
C ILE A 332 -52.75 -30.00 -34.85
N ASN A 333 -53.28 -29.06 -34.06
CA ASN A 333 -52.75 -28.76 -32.74
C ASN A 333 -52.98 -29.93 -31.76
N TYR A 334 -54.15 -30.58 -31.84
CA TYR A 334 -54.43 -31.84 -31.14
C TYR A 334 -53.46 -32.96 -31.60
N HIS A 335 -53.21 -33.05 -32.91
CA HIS A 335 -52.34 -34.06 -33.51
C HIS A 335 -50.84 -33.78 -33.25
N TYR A 336 -50.46 -32.52 -33.04
CA TYR A 336 -49.12 -32.07 -32.65
C TYR A 336 -48.89 -32.24 -31.14
N PHE A 337 -49.91 -31.99 -30.31
CA PHE A 337 -49.89 -32.33 -28.89
C PHE A 337 -49.77 -33.86 -28.69
N PHE A 338 -50.54 -34.63 -29.48
CA PHE A 338 -50.45 -36.08 -29.56
C PHE A 338 -49.09 -36.56 -30.10
N TYR A 339 -48.57 -35.95 -31.17
CA TYR A 339 -47.21 -36.25 -31.66
C TYR A 339 -46.12 -35.86 -30.68
N ARG A 340 -46.29 -34.80 -29.87
CA ARG A 340 -45.32 -34.39 -28.85
C ARG A 340 -45.31 -35.38 -27.69
N SER A 341 -46.48 -35.91 -27.31
CA SER A 341 -46.62 -37.00 -26.33
C SER A 341 -45.96 -38.30 -26.84
N LEU A 342 -46.16 -38.64 -28.12
CA LEU A 342 -45.48 -39.77 -28.77
C LEU A 342 -43.98 -39.53 -29.00
N LYS A 343 -43.55 -38.27 -29.18
CA LYS A 343 -42.13 -37.94 -29.41
C LYS A 343 -41.30 -38.22 -28.17
N SER A 344 -41.82 -37.91 -26.98
CA SER A 344 -41.21 -38.29 -25.69
C SER A 344 -41.08 -39.80 -25.46
N GLU A 345 -41.75 -40.64 -26.26
CA GLU A 345 -41.60 -42.11 -26.23
C GLU A 345 -40.66 -42.63 -27.35
N SER A 346 -39.94 -41.74 -28.07
CA SER A 346 -39.20 -42.10 -29.29
C SER A 346 -37.72 -41.67 -29.35
N ASP A 347 -37.21 -40.91 -28.36
CA ASP A 347 -35.84 -40.36 -28.38
C ASP A 347 -34.85 -41.02 -27.38
N GLU A 348 -35.22 -42.13 -26.73
CA GLU A 348 -34.30 -42.92 -25.88
C GLU A 348 -33.44 -43.92 -26.68
N ASP A 349 -33.94 -44.47 -27.79
CA ASP A 349 -33.36 -45.66 -28.43
C ASP A 349 -32.52 -45.34 -29.68
N SER A 350 -31.48 -44.51 -29.50
CA SER A 350 -30.42 -44.27 -30.50
C SER A 350 -29.07 -43.83 -29.90
N SER A 351 -28.73 -44.33 -28.70
CA SER A 351 -27.32 -44.30 -28.27
C SER A 351 -26.54 -45.43 -28.97
N SER A 352 -25.51 -45.11 -29.74
CA SER A 352 -24.66 -46.10 -30.39
C SER A 352 -23.20 -45.63 -30.46
N THR A 353 -22.36 -46.24 -29.63
CA THR A 353 -20.95 -45.89 -29.44
C THR A 353 -20.11 -46.14 -30.68
N CYS A 354 -19.29 -45.16 -31.09
CA CYS A 354 -18.09 -45.42 -31.88
C CYS A 354 -16.95 -44.45 -31.53
N TYR A 355 -15.74 -44.98 -31.41
CA TYR A 355 -14.50 -44.22 -31.18
C TYR A 355 -13.82 -43.83 -32.50
N SER A 356 -12.98 -42.79 -32.44
CA SER A 356 -11.77 -42.54 -33.25
C SER A 356 -11.83 -41.54 -34.42
N SER A 357 -10.88 -40.60 -34.35
CA SER A 357 -10.03 -40.11 -35.45
C SER A 357 -10.56 -39.18 -36.54
N THR A 358 -10.30 -37.89 -36.31
CA THR A 358 -9.43 -37.04 -37.16
C THR A 358 -9.69 -36.97 -38.69
N SER A 359 -10.25 -35.84 -39.14
CA SER A 359 -9.71 -35.12 -40.31
C SER A 359 -10.03 -33.62 -40.25
N ARG A 360 -9.47 -32.83 -41.18
CA ARG A 360 -9.48 -31.36 -41.21
C ARG A 360 -10.25 -30.80 -42.43
N HIS A 361 -10.53 -29.49 -42.36
CA HIS A 361 -10.92 -28.60 -43.47
C HIS A 361 -12.36 -28.76 -43.99
N TYR A 362 -13.00 -27.75 -44.61
CA TYR A 362 -12.56 -26.39 -44.97
C TYR A 362 -13.65 -25.35 -44.62
N ASN A 363 -13.26 -24.08 -44.43
CA ASN A 363 -14.19 -22.96 -44.45
C ASN A 363 -14.81 -22.80 -45.85
N HIS A 364 -16.10 -22.47 -45.94
CA HIS A 364 -16.57 -21.43 -46.87
C HIS A 364 -17.90 -20.83 -46.40
N SER A 365 -18.01 -19.50 -46.49
CA SER A 365 -19.23 -18.73 -46.18
C SER A 365 -20.14 -18.64 -47.41
N LEU A 366 -21.46 -18.65 -47.19
CA LEU A 366 -22.44 -17.88 -47.97
C LEU A 366 -23.84 -17.91 -47.30
N THR A 367 -24.34 -16.73 -46.94
CA THR A 367 -25.76 -16.40 -46.68
C THR A 367 -26.41 -15.90 -48.01
N PRO A 368 -27.72 -15.55 -48.13
CA PRO A 368 -28.72 -15.33 -47.07
C PRO A 368 -30.18 -15.82 -47.34
N SER A 369 -31.06 -15.47 -46.39
CA SER A 369 -32.48 -15.07 -46.55
C SER A 369 -33.64 -16.04 -46.19
N PHE A 370 -34.35 -15.64 -45.13
CA PHE A 370 -35.81 -15.66 -44.92
C PHE A 370 -36.61 -16.97 -45.04
N LEU A 371 -37.22 -17.38 -43.91
CA LEU A 371 -38.65 -17.10 -43.63
C LEU A 371 -38.93 -17.15 -42.11
N LEU A 372 -40.04 -16.55 -41.66
CA LEU A 372 -40.47 -16.50 -40.25
C LEU A 372 -41.51 -17.60 -39.93
N GLN A 373 -41.67 -17.94 -38.64
CA GLN A 373 -42.99 -18.20 -38.04
C GLN A 373 -42.99 -17.90 -36.52
N HIS A 374 -44.16 -17.59 -35.94
CA HIS A 374 -44.35 -17.04 -34.59
C HIS A 374 -44.54 -18.08 -33.47
N HIS A 375 -44.10 -17.72 -32.25
CA HIS A 375 -44.87 -17.73 -30.98
C HIS A 375 -44.32 -16.59 -30.09
N SER A 376 -45.05 -15.58 -29.61
CA SER A 376 -46.26 -15.55 -28.75
C SER A 376 -45.95 -15.75 -27.26
N ALA A 377 -45.97 -14.66 -26.48
CA ALA A 377 -45.92 -14.68 -25.01
C ALA A 377 -46.75 -13.52 -24.42
N HIS A 378 -47.72 -13.86 -23.56
CA HIS A 378 -48.32 -12.95 -22.58
C HIS A 378 -47.40 -12.92 -21.33
N GLY A 379 -47.48 -11.97 -20.39
CA GLY A 379 -48.45 -10.89 -20.25
C GLY A 379 -49.24 -10.98 -18.93
N SER A 380 -48.54 -10.87 -17.80
CA SER A 380 -49.09 -10.71 -16.44
C SER A 380 -48.10 -9.85 -15.64
N MET A 381 -48.42 -8.73 -15.01
CA MET A 381 -49.52 -8.36 -14.08
C MET A 381 -49.33 -8.80 -12.64
N TYR A 382 -48.40 -8.15 -11.94
CA TYR A 382 -48.60 -7.74 -10.54
C TYR A 382 -48.22 -6.27 -10.37
N SER A 383 -49.18 -5.47 -9.93
CA SER A 383 -48.97 -4.14 -9.33
C SER A 383 -49.47 -4.18 -7.90
N LEU A 384 -48.78 -3.51 -6.99
CA LEU A 384 -49.17 -3.35 -5.59
C LEU A 384 -48.85 -1.93 -5.13
N ASP A 385 -49.69 -0.98 -5.57
CA ASP A 385 -49.94 0.21 -4.77
C ASP A 385 -50.77 -0.18 -3.53
N THR A 386 -50.54 0.49 -2.41
CA THR A 386 -51.38 0.42 -1.22
C THR A 386 -51.26 1.76 -0.50
N ASP A 387 -52.34 2.52 -0.47
CA ASP A 387 -52.35 3.94 -0.07
C ASP A 387 -53.56 4.25 0.83
N LEU A 388 -53.52 5.41 1.50
CA LEU A 388 -54.43 5.91 2.55
C LEU A 388 -54.32 5.13 3.88
N VAL A 389 -54.23 5.79 5.05
CA VAL A 389 -55.06 6.91 5.52
C VAL A 389 -54.22 8.11 6.02
N ALA A 390 -54.72 9.32 5.78
CA ALA A 390 -54.12 10.58 6.23
C ALA A 390 -54.72 11.11 7.55
N GLY A 391 -53.89 11.83 8.32
CA GLY A 391 -54.31 12.61 9.50
C GLY A 391 -53.14 13.45 10.06
N GLY A 392 -53.22 14.77 9.93
CA GLY A 392 -52.19 15.73 10.37
C GLY A 392 -52.40 16.24 11.81
N PRO A 393 -51.92 17.47 12.18
CA PRO A 393 -51.32 18.48 11.31
C PRO A 393 -50.07 19.23 11.88
N LEU A 394 -49.66 20.24 11.12
CA LEU A 394 -48.84 21.42 11.48
C LEU A 394 -47.33 21.32 11.23
N ASP A 395 -46.80 22.44 10.71
CA ASP A 395 -45.52 22.61 10.03
C ASP A 395 -44.55 23.49 10.86
N SER A 396 -43.24 23.33 10.66
CA SER A 396 -42.21 24.27 11.13
C SER A 396 -40.82 23.98 10.55
N TYR A 397 -40.33 24.93 9.75
CA TYR A 397 -38.93 25.16 9.37
C TYR A 397 -38.18 24.08 8.56
N LYS A 398 -38.28 24.20 7.23
CA LYS A 398 -37.06 24.28 6.40
C LYS A 398 -36.63 25.75 6.31
N ASP A 399 -35.33 26.07 6.44
CA ASP A 399 -34.61 26.85 5.42
C ASP A 399 -33.07 26.93 5.63
N CYS A 400 -32.36 27.26 4.54
CA CYS A 400 -31.09 27.99 4.46
C CYS A 400 -29.89 27.60 5.37
N LEU A 401 -29.05 26.68 4.88
CA LEU A 401 -27.60 26.76 5.14
C LEU A 401 -26.98 27.86 4.26
N ARG A 402 -26.58 29.00 4.85
CA ARG A 402 -25.82 30.06 4.16
C ARG A 402 -24.35 30.13 4.57
N ARG A 403 -23.52 30.46 3.58
CA ARG A 403 -22.09 30.78 3.66
C ARG A 403 -21.82 32.08 4.41
N VAL A 404 -20.92 32.03 5.41
CA VAL A 404 -20.13 33.14 5.95
C VAL A 404 -18.74 32.56 6.20
N GLN A 405 -17.75 32.78 5.32
CA GLN A 405 -16.81 33.91 5.30
C GLN A 405 -15.98 34.05 6.59
N SER A 406 -14.69 33.75 6.47
CA SER A 406 -13.67 33.91 7.51
C SER A 406 -13.33 35.38 7.76
N THR A 407 -12.89 35.70 8.97
CA THR A 407 -12.26 36.98 9.33
C THR A 407 -10.97 36.71 10.10
N ASP A 408 -9.87 37.31 9.63
CA ASP A 408 -8.73 37.88 10.36
C ASP A 408 -8.09 37.21 11.60
N SER A 409 -6.79 37.40 11.89
CA SER A 409 -5.59 37.74 11.10
C SER A 409 -4.40 37.81 12.08
N LEU A 410 -3.65 36.72 12.27
CA LEU A 410 -2.30 36.71 12.85
C LEU A 410 -1.57 35.47 12.29
N GLY A 411 -0.30 35.51 11.86
CA GLY A 411 0.58 36.68 11.74
C GLY A 411 2.06 36.31 11.89
N SER A 412 2.68 35.71 10.86
CA SER A 412 4.14 35.47 10.78
C SER A 412 4.64 35.58 9.34
N SER A 413 5.57 36.51 9.08
CA SER A 413 6.12 36.79 7.74
C SER A 413 7.47 36.10 7.48
N PRO A 414 7.84 35.83 6.21
CA PRO A 414 9.18 35.41 5.82
C PRO A 414 10.08 36.59 5.40
N GLY A 415 11.42 36.40 5.50
CA GLY A 415 12.46 37.30 4.97
C GLY A 415 13.29 38.03 6.05
N LEU A 416 14.56 38.42 5.82
CA LEU A 416 15.45 38.16 4.68
C LEU A 416 16.93 38.45 5.06
N GLN A 417 17.90 37.93 4.28
CA GLN A 417 19.36 38.28 4.26
C GLN A 417 20.22 37.88 5.50
N GLY A 418 21.53 37.64 5.38
CA GLY A 418 22.40 37.61 4.18
C GLY A 418 23.87 37.23 4.49
N LEU A 419 24.75 37.30 3.46
CA LEU A 419 26.15 36.78 3.37
C LEU A 419 26.22 35.24 3.20
N GLY A 420 26.94 34.62 2.24
CA GLY A 420 27.87 35.05 1.17
C GLY A 420 28.99 33.99 1.04
N GLY A 421 29.53 33.56 -0.12
CA GLY A 421 29.28 33.86 -1.54
C GLY A 421 30.23 33.00 -2.43
N HIS A 422 30.50 33.45 -3.66
CA HIS A 422 31.45 32.89 -4.66
C HIS A 422 31.03 31.71 -5.58
N ASN A 423 31.63 31.77 -6.78
CA ASN A 423 31.43 31.01 -8.03
C ASN A 423 31.99 29.56 -7.94
N HIS A 424 31.81 28.61 -8.88
CA HIS A 424 31.93 28.70 -10.36
C HIS A 424 31.05 27.68 -11.14
N LYS A 425 31.00 27.86 -12.49
CA LYS A 425 30.20 27.06 -13.45
C LYS A 425 31.02 26.04 -14.26
N ALA A 426 30.49 24.82 -14.40
CA ALA A 426 30.54 23.93 -15.58
C ALA A 426 29.39 22.90 -15.40
N LYS A 427 28.56 22.43 -16.35
CA LYS A 427 28.62 22.21 -17.82
C LYS A 427 29.64 21.19 -18.30
N SER A 428 29.22 19.93 -18.45
CA SER A 428 28.98 19.30 -19.79
C SER A 428 28.43 17.86 -19.69
N VAL A 429 28.06 17.27 -20.83
CA VAL A 429 27.39 15.96 -20.97
C VAL A 429 28.11 15.07 -21.99
N SER A 430 28.38 13.80 -21.62
CA SER A 430 28.65 12.64 -22.49
C SER A 430 28.85 11.39 -21.59
N HIS A 431 28.13 10.28 -21.69
CA HIS A 431 27.98 9.33 -22.81
C HIS A 431 29.28 8.57 -23.15
N LEU A 432 29.37 7.29 -22.75
CA LEU A 432 29.85 6.14 -23.56
C LEU A 432 29.60 4.80 -22.82
N ASP A 433 29.74 3.69 -23.55
CA ASP A 433 29.42 2.30 -23.15
C ASP A 433 30.47 1.33 -23.77
N GLU A 434 30.36 0.03 -23.48
CA GLU A 434 31.02 -1.15 -24.09
C GLU A 434 32.56 -1.35 -23.91
N SER A 435 32.88 -2.29 -23.00
CA SER A 435 33.43 -3.64 -23.26
C SER A 435 34.66 -3.95 -24.15
N ASP A 436 35.45 -4.92 -23.63
CA ASP A 436 36.21 -6.01 -24.32
C ASP A 436 37.71 -5.80 -24.72
N PHE A 437 38.38 -6.94 -24.99
CA PHE A 437 39.77 -7.27 -25.33
C PHE A 437 40.73 -7.78 -24.24
N GLY A 438 41.00 -9.10 -24.28
CA GLY A 438 42.28 -9.74 -23.91
C GLY A 438 43.15 -10.05 -25.16
N PRO A 439 43.97 -11.14 -25.25
CA PRO A 439 44.25 -12.17 -24.23
C PRO A 439 45.72 -12.73 -24.16
N LEU A 440 45.95 -13.65 -23.20
CA LEU A 440 46.81 -14.86 -23.22
C LEU A 440 48.31 -14.87 -23.64
N VAL A 441 49.16 -15.16 -22.64
CA VAL A 441 50.34 -16.08 -22.63
C VAL A 441 50.42 -16.66 -21.18
N GLY A 442 50.88 -17.86 -20.81
CA GLY A 442 51.49 -19.01 -21.51
C GLY A 442 52.84 -19.41 -20.85
N ALA A 443 53.17 -20.66 -20.49
CA ALA A 443 52.44 -21.94 -20.48
C ALA A 443 52.56 -22.61 -19.07
N ASP A 444 52.95 -23.87 -18.77
CA ASP A 444 53.45 -25.02 -19.53
C ASP A 444 53.28 -26.37 -18.77
N CYS A 445 53.28 -27.49 -19.50
CA CYS A 445 53.40 -28.92 -19.09
C CYS A 445 52.41 -29.57 -18.07
N GLY A 446 52.14 -30.88 -18.27
CA GLY A 446 51.33 -31.71 -17.36
C GLY A 446 51.30 -33.21 -17.73
N ALA A 447 50.63 -34.02 -16.89
CA ALA A 447 50.28 -35.45 -17.09
C ALA A 447 49.03 -35.74 -16.22
N SER A 448 47.92 -36.30 -16.72
CA SER A 448 47.61 -37.65 -17.25
C SER A 448 47.24 -38.68 -16.17
N GLU A 449 45.96 -39.08 -16.17
CA GLU A 449 45.37 -40.33 -15.63
C GLU A 449 45.59 -40.71 -14.14
N GLY A 450 44.71 -41.44 -13.45
CA GLY A 450 43.37 -41.93 -13.79
C GLY A 450 42.94 -43.09 -12.86
N LEU A 451 41.62 -43.19 -12.59
CA LEU A 451 40.89 -44.37 -12.08
C LEU A 451 41.03 -44.80 -10.58
N ALA A 452 39.98 -44.48 -9.79
CA ALA A 452 39.30 -45.26 -8.74
C ALA A 452 40.03 -46.00 -7.59
N GLY A 453 39.53 -45.83 -6.35
CA GLY A 453 39.70 -46.83 -5.29
C GLY A 453 39.28 -46.41 -3.86
N PHE A 454 38.17 -46.95 -3.37
CA PHE A 454 37.78 -47.17 -1.94
C PHE A 454 37.90 -46.03 -0.90
N GLY A 455 36.75 -45.74 -0.27
CA GLY A 455 36.48 -46.21 1.10
C GLY A 455 36.70 -45.22 2.25
N ASP A 456 35.60 -44.81 2.89
CA ASP A 456 35.62 -44.02 4.12
C ASP A 456 36.22 -44.78 5.32
N THR A 457 36.98 -44.08 6.17
CA THR A 457 36.60 -43.70 7.55
C THR A 457 37.80 -43.33 8.43
N LEU A 458 37.52 -42.57 9.50
CA LEU A 458 38.37 -42.26 10.67
C LEU A 458 39.56 -41.28 10.49
N SER A 459 39.40 -40.13 11.16
CA SER A 459 40.31 -39.57 12.17
C SER A 459 41.83 -39.54 11.90
N VAL A 460 42.40 -38.32 11.84
CA VAL A 460 43.32 -37.79 12.88
C VAL A 460 43.60 -36.31 12.60
N SER A 461 43.47 -35.45 13.62
CA SER A 461 43.94 -34.06 13.59
C SER A 461 45.15 -33.92 14.51
N SER A 462 46.34 -34.22 14.00
CA SER A 462 47.60 -34.09 14.75
C SER A 462 48.81 -33.96 13.81
N ILE A 463 49.14 -32.72 13.41
CA ILE A 463 50.44 -32.37 12.80
C ILE A 463 51.11 -31.27 13.63
N GLN A 464 51.65 -31.74 14.75
CA GLN A 464 52.93 -31.38 15.35
C GLN A 464 53.71 -30.17 14.80
N LEU A 465 54.10 -29.30 15.75
CA LEU A 465 55.07 -28.20 15.60
C LEU A 465 56.36 -28.62 14.87
N THR A 466 56.86 -27.76 13.99
CA THR A 466 58.27 -27.74 13.57
C THR A 466 58.88 -26.36 13.79
N ALA A 467 60.05 -26.31 14.43
CA ALA A 467 60.76 -25.08 14.74
C ALA A 467 62.08 -25.00 13.98
N GLY A 468 62.37 -23.81 13.44
CA GLY A 468 63.68 -23.42 12.94
C GLY A 468 63.95 -23.71 11.46
N HIS A 469 64.12 -22.64 10.67
CA HIS A 469 65.37 -22.38 9.94
C HIS A 469 65.32 -20.98 9.30
N PHE A 470 65.95 -19.98 9.94
CA PHE A 470 66.31 -18.75 9.25
C PHE A 470 67.67 -18.96 8.57
N LEU A 471 67.68 -18.96 7.24
CA LEU A 471 68.91 -19.05 6.44
C LEU A 471 69.45 -17.65 6.17
N LEU A 472 70.71 -17.41 6.55
CA LEU A 472 71.41 -16.16 6.24
C LEU A 472 71.73 -16.08 4.73
N THR A 473 71.76 -14.87 4.19
CA THR A 473 72.16 -14.64 2.79
C THR A 473 73.66 -14.87 2.60
N LYS A 474 74.11 -15.21 1.38
CA LYS A 474 75.53 -15.47 1.08
C LYS A 474 76.46 -14.32 1.47
N ASP A 475 76.00 -13.08 1.38
CA ASP A 475 76.80 -11.90 1.77
C ASP A 475 76.86 -11.71 3.30
N GLN A 476 75.86 -12.17 4.05
CA GLN A 476 75.88 -12.21 5.51
C GLN A 476 76.85 -13.30 6.03
N GLU A 477 76.86 -14.48 5.40
CA GLU A 477 77.89 -15.50 5.68
C GLU A 477 79.30 -15.01 5.36
N LYS A 478 79.46 -14.16 4.33
CA LYS A 478 80.73 -13.55 3.94
C LYS A 478 81.21 -12.54 4.98
N ALA A 479 80.32 -11.69 5.48
CA ALA A 479 80.63 -10.69 6.50
C ALA A 479 81.09 -11.32 7.82
N ILE A 480 80.49 -12.44 8.23
CA ILE A 480 80.84 -13.15 9.48
C ILE A 480 82.19 -13.90 9.36
N LYS A 481 82.67 -14.18 8.14
CA LYS A 481 83.94 -14.89 7.88
C LYS A 481 85.10 -13.96 7.47
N ALA A 482 84.89 -12.65 7.40
CA ALA A 482 85.94 -11.68 7.14
C ALA A 482 86.75 -11.41 8.42
N MET A 483 88.07 -11.63 8.38
CA MET A 483 88.96 -11.16 9.44
C MET A 483 88.93 -9.63 9.51
N THR A 484 89.02 -9.08 10.73
CA THR A 484 89.24 -7.63 10.89
C THR A 484 90.71 -7.29 10.59
N PRO A 485 91.05 -6.07 10.11
CA PRO A 485 92.44 -5.73 9.76
C PRO A 485 93.46 -5.95 10.89
N GLU A 486 93.08 -5.68 12.14
CA GLU A 486 93.92 -5.92 13.32
C GLU A 486 94.23 -7.41 13.56
N GLN A 487 93.39 -8.32 13.04
CA GLN A 487 93.61 -9.77 13.10
C GLN A 487 94.55 -10.28 11.98
N GLU A 488 94.62 -9.61 10.83
CA GLU A 488 95.63 -9.93 9.79
C GLU A 488 97.04 -9.47 10.21
N GLU A 489 97.17 -8.28 10.81
CA GLU A 489 98.47 -7.78 11.29
C GLU A 489 99.03 -8.65 12.41
N THR A 490 98.19 -9.08 13.37
CA THR A 490 98.62 -9.97 14.46
C THR A 490 98.94 -11.39 13.98
N ALA A 491 98.25 -11.91 12.97
CA ALA A 491 98.63 -13.18 12.32
C ALA A 491 100.01 -13.10 11.64
N SER A 492 100.31 -12.00 10.94
CA SER A 492 101.61 -11.79 10.28
C SER A 492 102.77 -11.72 11.28
N LEU A 493 102.55 -11.11 12.44
CA LEU A 493 103.56 -11.03 13.51
C LEU A 493 103.86 -12.42 14.13
N ILE A 494 102.85 -13.25 14.35
CA ILE A 494 103.03 -14.61 14.89
C ILE A 494 103.70 -15.54 13.86
N SER A 495 103.37 -15.41 12.58
CA SER A 495 104.06 -16.14 11.50
C SER A 495 105.55 -15.80 11.41
N SER A 496 105.94 -14.58 11.81
CA SER A 496 107.34 -14.12 11.78
C SER A 496 108.22 -14.70 12.90
N ILE A 497 107.61 -15.28 13.95
CA ILE A 497 108.31 -15.83 15.12
C ILE A 497 108.55 -17.35 15.00
N SER A 498 107.87 -18.03 14.06
CA SER A 498 107.80 -19.49 13.99
C SER A 498 108.90 -20.17 13.14
N HIS A 499 109.91 -19.43 12.68
CA HIS A 499 110.95 -19.91 11.75
C HIS A 499 112.39 -19.57 12.17
N ALA A 500 112.83 -20.12 13.30
CA ALA A 500 114.25 -20.21 13.66
C ALA A 500 114.52 -21.49 14.50
N PRO A 501 115.15 -22.53 13.93
CA PRO A 501 115.54 -23.73 14.66
C PRO A 501 116.88 -23.55 15.41
N ASP A 502 117.17 -24.50 16.29
CA ASP A 502 118.34 -24.64 17.17
C ASP A 502 119.63 -23.88 16.78
N THR A 503 120.16 -23.10 17.72
CA THR A 503 121.62 -22.99 17.89
C THR A 503 121.99 -22.73 19.35
N ALA A 504 122.66 -23.69 19.98
CA ALA A 504 123.18 -23.54 21.33
C ALA A 504 124.54 -22.82 21.31
N PHE A 505 124.88 -22.12 22.41
CA PHE A 505 126.18 -21.51 22.70
C PHE A 505 126.80 -20.59 21.62
N LEU A 506 126.67 -19.28 21.83
CA LEU A 506 127.82 -18.37 22.06
C LEU A 506 127.30 -16.97 22.46
N SER A 507 128.01 -16.27 23.34
CA SER A 507 127.61 -14.91 23.79
C SER A 507 128.09 -13.84 22.80
N PRO A 508 127.20 -13.04 22.17
CA PRO A 508 127.62 -11.98 21.26
C PRO A 508 128.11 -10.74 22.01
N SER A 509 129.43 -10.58 22.07
CA SER A 509 130.19 -9.33 21.96
C SER A 509 129.41 -8.00 22.03
N GLY A 510 128.99 -7.58 23.24
CA GLY A 510 128.30 -6.29 23.42
C GLY A 510 128.43 -5.63 24.80
N TYR A 511 129.04 -6.30 25.78
CA TYR A 511 129.14 -5.82 27.16
C TYR A 511 130.17 -4.69 27.34
N ARG A 512 129.79 -3.46 26.96
CA ARG A 512 130.33 -2.26 27.60
C ARG A 512 130.03 -2.37 29.10
N LEU A 513 131.05 -2.31 29.95
CA LEU A 513 130.88 -2.13 31.39
C LEU A 513 130.25 -0.75 31.60
N VAL A 514 128.93 -0.76 31.76
CA VAL A 514 128.11 0.41 32.09
C VAL A 514 128.57 0.88 33.47
N SER A 515 129.13 2.10 33.56
CA SER A 515 129.53 2.67 34.85
C SER A 515 128.32 2.83 35.77
N ASP A 516 128.52 2.85 37.10
CA ASP A 516 127.40 3.04 38.04
C ASP A 516 126.57 4.30 37.73
N GLN A 517 127.19 5.33 37.14
CA GLN A 517 126.50 6.55 36.75
C GLN A 517 125.63 6.36 35.49
N GLU A 518 126.13 5.64 34.47
CA GLU A 518 125.33 5.24 33.30
C GLU A 518 124.25 4.21 33.66
N TRP A 519 124.50 3.31 34.62
CA TRP A 519 123.54 2.30 35.08
C TRP A 519 122.44 2.92 35.93
N ASN A 520 122.76 3.90 36.78
CA ASN A 520 121.76 4.71 37.46
C ASN A 520 120.96 5.57 36.48
N LEU A 521 121.58 6.13 35.42
CA LEU A 521 120.85 6.80 34.34
C LEU A 521 119.91 5.84 33.60
N LEU A 522 120.37 4.64 33.23
CA LEU A 522 119.53 3.63 32.58
C LEU A 522 118.38 3.16 33.50
N GLN A 523 118.63 2.98 34.81
CA GLN A 523 117.56 2.73 35.77
C GLN A 523 116.60 3.92 35.90
N GLN A 524 117.10 5.16 35.86
CA GLN A 524 116.28 6.37 35.90
C GLN A 524 115.41 6.44 34.63
N GLU A 525 115.96 6.13 33.47
CA GLU A 525 115.24 6.07 32.19
C GLU A 525 114.23 4.93 32.14
N VAL A 526 114.55 3.72 32.62
CA VAL A 526 113.58 2.63 32.75
C VAL A 526 112.48 2.96 33.76
N LYS A 527 112.81 3.61 34.89
CA LYS A 527 111.81 4.14 35.85
C LYS A 527 111.00 5.31 35.28
N ASN A 528 111.53 6.04 34.29
CA ASN A 528 110.81 7.13 33.62
C ASN A 528 109.97 6.63 32.45
N ALA A 529 110.43 5.61 31.71
CA ALA A 529 109.67 4.87 30.72
C ALA A 529 108.51 4.13 31.38
N GLY A 530 108.75 3.42 32.49
CA GLY A 530 107.69 2.83 33.32
C GLY A 530 106.70 3.86 33.86
N ARG A 531 107.14 5.07 34.21
CA ARG A 531 106.24 6.18 34.62
C ARG A 531 105.55 6.91 33.44
N LYS A 532 105.93 6.64 32.19
CA LYS A 532 105.25 7.12 30.97
C LYS A 532 104.29 6.07 30.41
N LEU A 533 104.70 4.79 30.37
CA LEU A 533 103.91 3.64 29.88
C LEU A 533 102.91 3.11 30.92
N GLY A 534 103.19 3.28 32.21
CA GLY A 534 102.30 2.90 33.31
C GLY A 534 101.16 3.88 33.58
N ARG A 535 101.02 4.95 32.79
CA ARG A 535 99.85 5.82 32.78
C ARG A 535 98.91 5.33 31.67
N ARG A 536 97.62 5.15 31.99
CA ARG A 536 96.61 4.92 30.95
C ARG A 536 96.63 6.10 29.98
N CYS A 537 96.62 5.84 28.67
CA CYS A 537 96.53 6.90 27.68
C CYS A 537 95.17 7.59 27.79
N ASP A 538 95.15 8.89 28.06
CA ASP A 538 93.90 9.65 28.27
C ASP A 538 93.00 9.61 27.03
N MET A 539 93.57 9.59 25.82
CA MET A 539 92.81 9.40 24.58
C MET A 539 92.17 8.02 24.50
N CYS A 540 92.91 6.95 24.83
CA CYS A 540 92.36 5.60 24.85
C CYS A 540 91.25 5.46 25.92
N SER A 541 91.40 6.07 27.10
CA SER A 541 90.35 6.05 28.12
C SER A 541 89.14 6.94 27.76
N ASN A 542 89.32 7.96 26.93
CA ASN A 542 88.22 8.73 26.35
C ASN A 542 87.45 7.89 25.31
N TYR A 543 88.15 7.23 24.37
CA TYR A 543 87.51 6.31 23.43
C TYR A 543 86.88 5.09 24.09
N GLU A 544 87.48 4.54 25.16
CA GLU A 544 86.90 3.49 26.02
C GLU A 544 85.55 3.93 26.60
N LYS A 545 85.47 5.16 27.15
CA LYS A 545 84.21 5.74 27.67
C LYS A 545 83.19 6.03 26.58
N GLN A 546 83.62 6.55 25.44
CA GLN A 546 82.72 6.77 24.29
C GLN A 546 82.15 5.45 23.77
N LEU A 547 82.97 4.41 23.67
CA LEU A 547 82.54 3.07 23.28
C LEU A 547 81.56 2.48 24.31
N GLN A 548 81.80 2.65 25.62
CA GLN A 548 80.87 2.22 26.67
C GLN A 548 79.52 2.95 26.59
N VAL A 549 79.53 4.26 26.30
CA VAL A 549 78.29 5.04 26.07
C VAL A 549 77.54 4.55 24.83
N ILE A 550 78.25 4.33 23.72
CA ILE A 550 77.66 3.81 22.48
C ILE A 550 77.09 2.39 22.69
N GLN A 551 77.81 1.51 23.40
CA GLN A 551 77.32 0.17 23.76
C GLN A 551 76.10 0.20 24.69
N GLY A 552 76.02 1.19 25.59
CA GLY A 552 74.82 1.45 26.39
C GLY A 552 73.63 1.84 25.52
N GLN A 553 73.80 2.83 24.64
CA GLN A 553 72.78 3.28 23.69
C GLN A 553 72.35 2.17 22.71
N GLU A 554 73.28 1.31 22.29
CA GLU A 554 73.02 0.14 21.45
C GLU A 554 72.23 -0.94 22.23
N ALA A 555 72.48 -1.12 23.52
CA ALA A 555 71.69 -2.00 24.38
C ALA A 555 70.27 -1.47 24.62
N GLU A 556 70.13 -0.17 24.94
CA GLU A 556 68.85 0.51 25.11
C GLU A 556 68.00 0.41 23.83
N THR A 557 68.58 0.77 22.68
CA THR A 557 67.87 0.66 21.39
C THR A 557 67.53 -0.79 21.01
N ARG A 558 68.39 -1.77 21.31
CA ARG A 558 68.04 -3.20 21.19
C ARG A 558 66.82 -3.58 22.04
N ASP A 559 66.69 -3.06 23.25
CA ASP A 559 65.56 -3.35 24.14
C ASP A 559 64.30 -2.56 23.75
N GLN A 560 64.42 -1.33 23.22
CA GLN A 560 63.34 -0.64 22.52
C GLN A 560 62.79 -1.47 21.36
N VAL A 561 63.68 -2.03 20.52
CA VAL A 561 63.29 -2.88 19.38
C VAL A 561 62.62 -4.17 19.83
N LYS A 562 63.11 -4.84 20.88
CA LYS A 562 62.41 -6.00 21.48
C LYS A 562 61.00 -5.63 21.95
N LYS A 563 60.84 -4.50 22.64
CA LYS A 563 59.54 -4.03 23.13
C LYS A 563 58.58 -3.73 21.96
N LEU A 564 59.06 -3.05 20.92
CA LEU A 564 58.28 -2.81 19.69
C LEU A 564 57.89 -4.13 18.99
N GLN A 565 58.79 -5.11 18.90
CA GLN A 565 58.48 -6.41 18.32
C GLN A 565 57.46 -7.23 19.14
N VAL A 566 57.43 -7.09 20.47
CA VAL A 566 56.41 -7.72 21.31
C VAL A 566 55.04 -7.05 21.11
N MET A 567 54.99 -5.72 21.13
CA MET A 567 53.75 -4.98 20.88
C MET A 567 53.21 -5.20 19.46
N LEU A 568 54.09 -5.31 18.46
CA LEU A 568 53.70 -5.61 17.07
C LEU A 568 53.11 -7.02 16.94
N ARG A 569 53.69 -8.03 17.61
CA ARG A 569 53.09 -9.38 17.67
C ARG A 569 51.73 -9.33 18.35
N GLN A 570 51.62 -8.73 19.54
CA GLN A 570 50.35 -8.61 20.26
C GLN A 570 49.25 -7.90 19.43
N ALA A 571 49.61 -6.88 18.65
CA ALA A 571 48.69 -6.21 17.73
C ALA A 571 48.27 -7.11 16.55
N ASN A 572 49.19 -7.90 15.99
CA ASN A 572 48.90 -8.87 14.93
C ASN A 572 48.03 -10.03 15.44
N ASP A 573 48.38 -10.60 16.60
CA ASP A 573 47.61 -11.65 17.29
C ASP A 573 46.20 -11.17 17.68
N GLN A 574 46.00 -9.85 17.85
CA GLN A 574 44.69 -9.22 18.06
C GLN A 574 43.95 -9.03 16.74
N LEU A 575 44.63 -8.59 15.69
CA LEU A 575 44.06 -8.44 14.35
C LEU A 575 43.54 -9.78 13.81
N GLU A 576 44.33 -10.85 13.87
CA GLU A 576 43.96 -12.20 13.43
C GLU A 576 42.73 -12.75 14.16
N ARG A 577 42.60 -12.48 15.47
CA ARG A 577 41.40 -12.81 16.25
C ARG A 577 40.19 -11.99 15.78
N THR A 578 40.31 -10.67 15.64
CA THR A 578 39.19 -9.83 15.15
C THR A 578 38.77 -10.15 13.71
N LEU A 579 39.69 -10.63 12.87
CA LEU A 579 39.38 -11.10 11.52
C LEU A 579 38.62 -12.43 11.55
N SER A 580 39.01 -13.35 12.43
CA SER A 580 38.29 -14.62 12.66
C SER A 580 36.88 -14.37 13.21
N GLU A 581 36.77 -13.55 14.26
CA GLU A 581 35.51 -13.13 14.89
C GLU A 581 34.59 -12.44 13.86
N LYS A 582 35.14 -11.58 12.99
CA LYS A 582 34.41 -10.96 11.88
C LYS A 582 33.90 -11.99 10.87
N GLN A 583 34.74 -12.94 10.45
CA GLN A 583 34.35 -13.99 9.49
C GLN A 583 33.23 -14.87 10.05
N GLU A 584 33.33 -15.30 11.31
CA GLU A 584 32.28 -16.07 11.99
C GLU A 584 30.95 -15.30 12.08
N LEU A 585 30.99 -13.99 12.32
CA LEU A 585 29.81 -13.13 12.30
C LEU A 585 29.23 -12.96 10.89
N GLU A 586 30.06 -12.78 9.86
CA GLU A 586 29.61 -12.66 8.46
C GLU A 586 28.97 -13.95 7.96
N ASP A 587 29.54 -15.13 8.26
CA ASP A 587 28.94 -16.42 7.92
C ASP A 587 27.66 -16.71 8.72
N SER A 588 27.59 -16.28 9.99
CA SER A 588 26.39 -16.40 10.82
C SER A 588 25.24 -15.52 10.29
N VAL A 589 25.52 -14.26 9.95
CA VAL A 589 24.56 -13.33 9.33
C VAL A 589 24.10 -13.84 7.96
N LYS A 590 25.04 -14.33 7.14
CA LYS A 590 24.74 -14.92 5.82
C LYS A 590 23.79 -16.12 5.96
N LYS A 591 24.12 -17.08 6.84
CA LYS A 591 23.25 -18.24 7.11
C LYS A 591 21.88 -17.81 7.65
N GLY A 592 21.84 -16.83 8.55
CA GLY A 592 20.60 -16.25 9.05
C GLY A 592 19.72 -15.68 7.92
N ASN A 593 20.33 -14.95 6.99
CA ASN A 593 19.65 -14.38 5.82
C ASN A 593 19.15 -15.45 4.84
N GLU A 594 19.94 -16.50 4.59
CA GLU A 594 19.54 -17.66 3.77
C GLU A 594 18.34 -18.38 4.41
N GLU A 595 18.38 -18.61 5.72
CA GLU A 595 17.26 -19.20 6.48
C GLU A 595 16.01 -18.32 6.47
N THR A 596 16.12 -17.00 6.64
CA THR A 596 14.96 -16.09 6.58
C THR A 596 14.39 -16.01 5.17
N THR A 597 15.24 -15.98 4.14
CA THR A 597 14.81 -15.98 2.73
C THR A 597 14.02 -17.25 2.41
N ALA A 598 14.50 -18.42 2.85
CA ALA A 598 13.79 -19.68 2.69
C ALA A 598 12.44 -19.71 3.43
N LYS A 599 12.39 -19.16 4.65
CA LYS A 599 11.14 -19.04 5.45
C LYS A 599 10.14 -18.09 4.77
N VAL A 600 10.59 -16.96 4.23
CA VAL A 600 9.75 -16.00 3.48
C VAL A 600 9.21 -16.63 2.19
N ALA A 601 10.05 -17.31 1.40
CA ALA A 601 9.61 -17.98 0.17
C ALA A 601 8.53 -19.06 0.45
N ALA A 602 8.72 -19.87 1.50
CA ALA A 602 7.75 -20.89 1.91
C ALA A 602 6.43 -20.30 2.44
N LEU A 603 6.46 -19.11 3.06
CA LEU A 603 5.25 -18.39 3.46
C LEU A 603 4.54 -17.76 2.25
N MET A 604 5.28 -17.14 1.31
CA MET A 604 4.73 -16.59 0.08
C MET A 604 4.04 -17.67 -0.78
N GLN A 605 4.66 -18.84 -0.92
CA GLN A 605 4.03 -19.99 -1.60
C GLN A 605 2.70 -20.38 -0.92
N ARG A 606 2.69 -20.50 0.41
CA ARG A 606 1.48 -20.88 1.16
C ARG A 606 0.37 -19.83 1.06
N VAL A 607 0.72 -18.55 1.03
CA VAL A 607 -0.24 -17.46 0.77
C VAL A 607 -0.86 -17.65 -0.61
N HIS A 608 -0.04 -17.81 -1.65
CA HIS A 608 -0.52 -18.01 -3.02
C HIS A 608 -1.41 -19.26 -3.18
N GLU A 609 -1.04 -20.38 -2.55
CA GLU A 609 -1.85 -21.60 -2.50
C GLU A 609 -3.21 -21.36 -1.79
N SER A 610 -3.22 -20.56 -0.73
CA SER A 610 -4.46 -20.20 -0.01
C SER A 610 -5.35 -19.22 -0.78
N GLU A 611 -4.77 -18.28 -1.53
CA GLU A 611 -5.50 -17.37 -2.43
C GLU A 611 -6.17 -18.15 -3.58
N LEU A 612 -5.44 -19.07 -4.21
CA LEU A 612 -5.97 -19.94 -5.26
C LEU A 612 -7.13 -20.81 -4.75
N LEU A 613 -6.99 -21.38 -3.55
CA LEU A 613 -8.06 -22.14 -2.89
C LEU A 613 -9.28 -21.26 -2.59
N LEU A 614 -9.08 -20.05 -2.06
CA LEU A 614 -10.16 -19.12 -1.73
C LEU A 614 -10.93 -18.68 -2.99
N ASN A 615 -10.24 -18.37 -4.07
CA ASN A 615 -10.85 -18.08 -5.38
C ASN A 615 -11.68 -19.27 -5.89
N THR A 616 -11.13 -20.48 -5.82
CA THR A 616 -11.84 -21.72 -6.22
C THR A 616 -13.11 -21.95 -5.40
N LEU A 617 -13.05 -21.71 -4.08
CA LEU A 617 -14.21 -21.81 -3.19
C LEU A 617 -15.25 -20.72 -3.46
N GLN A 618 -14.83 -19.50 -3.79
CA GLN A 618 -15.72 -18.39 -4.16
C GLN A 618 -16.47 -18.66 -5.48
N GLU A 619 -15.80 -19.25 -6.47
CA GLU A 619 -16.43 -19.71 -7.72
C GLU A 619 -17.44 -20.84 -7.46
N ALA A 620 -17.05 -21.86 -6.68
CA ALA A 620 -17.91 -22.97 -6.32
C ALA A 620 -19.17 -22.52 -5.55
N PHE A 621 -19.01 -21.63 -4.57
CA PHE A 621 -20.13 -21.01 -3.84
C PHE A 621 -21.04 -20.20 -4.79
N SER A 622 -20.45 -19.45 -5.73
CA SER A 622 -21.20 -18.67 -6.72
C SER A 622 -21.99 -19.56 -7.70
N GLN A 623 -21.49 -20.75 -8.01
CA GLN A 623 -22.23 -21.77 -8.78
C GLN A 623 -23.35 -22.40 -7.93
N ALA A 624 -23.07 -22.80 -6.70
CA ALA A 624 -24.08 -23.37 -5.80
C ALA A 624 -25.24 -22.40 -5.52
N LYS A 625 -24.95 -21.10 -5.38
CA LYS A 625 -25.94 -20.03 -5.29
C LYS A 625 -26.82 -19.94 -6.54
N ARG A 626 -26.23 -20.00 -7.75
CA ARG A 626 -27.01 -19.98 -9.00
C ARG A 626 -27.90 -21.22 -9.14
N ASN A 627 -27.35 -22.42 -8.90
CA ASN A 627 -28.11 -23.67 -8.93
C ASN A 627 -29.32 -23.65 -7.97
N THR A 628 -29.16 -23.12 -6.75
CA THR A 628 -30.26 -23.03 -5.77
C THR A 628 -31.28 -21.95 -6.11
N GLN A 629 -30.86 -20.85 -6.74
CA GLN A 629 -31.78 -19.84 -7.30
C GLN A 629 -32.60 -20.40 -8.47
N GLU A 630 -31.99 -21.18 -9.36
CA GLU A 630 -32.65 -21.87 -10.47
C GLU A 630 -33.68 -22.90 -9.96
N GLN A 631 -33.31 -23.73 -8.97
CA GLN A 631 -34.24 -24.65 -8.32
C GLN A 631 -35.41 -23.91 -7.65
N MET A 632 -35.16 -22.79 -6.96
CA MET A 632 -36.21 -21.98 -6.37
C MET A 632 -37.16 -21.40 -7.44
N ALA A 633 -36.65 -20.96 -8.58
CA ALA A 633 -37.47 -20.46 -9.68
C ALA A 633 -38.40 -21.56 -10.25
N VAL A 634 -37.90 -22.78 -10.44
CA VAL A 634 -38.72 -23.94 -10.87
C VAL A 634 -39.79 -24.28 -9.84
N LEU A 635 -39.47 -24.25 -8.55
CA LEU A 635 -40.43 -24.50 -7.46
C LEU A 635 -41.49 -23.39 -7.34
N MET A 636 -41.16 -22.13 -7.63
CA MET A 636 -42.16 -21.05 -7.68
C MET A 636 -43.12 -21.23 -8.88
N GLN A 637 -42.59 -21.53 -10.06
CA GLN A 637 -43.42 -21.76 -11.25
C GLN A 637 -44.36 -22.98 -11.09
N SER A 638 -43.89 -24.08 -10.49
CA SER A 638 -44.76 -25.24 -10.24
C SER A 638 -45.81 -24.96 -9.16
N ARG A 639 -45.48 -24.17 -8.12
CA ARG A 639 -46.46 -23.69 -7.13
C ARG A 639 -47.56 -22.85 -7.78
N GLU A 640 -47.19 -21.97 -8.71
CA GLU A 640 -48.13 -21.11 -9.45
C GLU A 640 -49.02 -21.91 -10.38
N GLN A 641 -48.48 -22.84 -11.16
CA GLN A 641 -49.25 -23.76 -12.01
C GLN A 641 -50.27 -24.58 -11.22
N VAL A 642 -49.88 -25.10 -10.03
CA VAL A 642 -50.80 -25.83 -9.14
C VAL A 642 -51.88 -24.91 -8.55
N ALA A 643 -51.54 -23.66 -8.23
CA ALA A 643 -52.50 -22.67 -7.73
C ALA A 643 -53.53 -22.26 -8.81
N ASP A 644 -53.10 -22.10 -10.07
CA ASP A 644 -53.98 -21.80 -11.20
C ASP A 644 -54.92 -22.98 -11.53
N GLU A 645 -54.39 -24.22 -11.53
CA GLU A 645 -55.19 -25.44 -11.69
C GLU A 645 -56.23 -25.58 -10.58
N LEU A 646 -55.84 -25.40 -9.32
CA LEU A 646 -56.77 -25.43 -8.18
C LEU A 646 -57.82 -24.31 -8.29
N SER A 647 -57.41 -23.11 -8.72
CA SER A 647 -58.31 -21.97 -8.97
C SER A 647 -59.24 -22.17 -10.17
N ARG A 648 -58.87 -23.01 -11.16
CA ARG A 648 -59.79 -23.45 -12.23
C ARG A 648 -60.79 -24.46 -11.69
N LEU A 649 -60.31 -25.53 -11.06
CA LEU A 649 -61.15 -26.59 -10.49
C LEU A 649 -62.17 -26.06 -9.48
N GLN A 650 -61.79 -25.07 -8.67
CA GLN A 650 -62.72 -24.42 -7.73
C GLN A 650 -63.82 -23.63 -8.44
N ARG A 651 -63.48 -22.81 -9.46
CA ARG A 651 -64.48 -22.12 -10.30
C ARG A 651 -65.42 -23.08 -11.03
N ASP A 652 -64.91 -24.21 -11.52
CA ASP A 652 -65.72 -25.24 -12.17
C ASP A 652 -66.66 -25.94 -11.15
N ASN A 653 -66.21 -26.15 -9.91
CA ASN A 653 -67.02 -26.70 -8.82
C ASN A 653 -68.12 -25.71 -8.38
N ASP A 654 -67.79 -24.42 -8.21
CA ASP A 654 -68.77 -23.36 -7.92
C ASP A 654 -69.81 -23.22 -9.05
N SER A 655 -69.36 -23.36 -10.31
CA SER A 655 -70.23 -23.39 -11.49
C SER A 655 -71.18 -24.60 -11.49
N LEU A 656 -70.67 -25.79 -11.17
CA LEU A 656 -71.45 -27.03 -11.12
C LEU A 656 -72.42 -27.07 -9.94
N THR A 657 -72.00 -26.65 -8.75
CA THR A 657 -72.88 -26.55 -7.57
C THR A 657 -73.94 -25.47 -7.74
N GLY A 658 -73.60 -24.33 -8.36
CA GLY A 658 -74.57 -23.31 -8.77
C GLY A 658 -75.63 -23.84 -9.74
N LYS A 659 -75.21 -24.57 -10.79
CA LYS A 659 -76.12 -25.24 -11.74
C LYS A 659 -76.98 -26.31 -11.06
N HIS A 660 -76.41 -27.12 -10.16
CA HIS A 660 -77.14 -28.15 -9.42
C HIS A 660 -78.16 -27.54 -8.45
N ARG A 661 -77.81 -26.45 -7.76
CA ARG A 661 -78.74 -25.67 -6.92
C ARG A 661 -79.89 -25.10 -7.75
N LEU A 662 -79.60 -24.55 -8.94
CA LEU A 662 -80.63 -24.04 -9.85
C LEU A 662 -81.57 -25.16 -10.33
N HIS A 663 -81.02 -26.31 -10.73
CA HIS A 663 -81.82 -27.47 -11.15
C HIS A 663 -82.71 -28.00 -10.02
N LEU A 664 -82.19 -28.11 -8.79
CA LEU A 664 -83.00 -28.48 -7.62
C LEU A 664 -84.11 -27.45 -7.36
N SER A 665 -83.82 -26.15 -7.48
CA SER A 665 -84.82 -25.08 -7.28
C SER A 665 -85.92 -25.11 -8.34
N LEU A 666 -85.59 -25.41 -9.60
CA LEU A 666 -86.57 -25.57 -10.67
C LEU A 666 -87.41 -26.85 -10.50
N GLN A 667 -86.80 -27.93 -10.03
CA GLN A 667 -87.49 -29.20 -9.72
C GLN A 667 -88.37 -29.11 -8.47
N GLN A 668 -88.14 -28.14 -7.58
CA GLN A 668 -88.96 -27.86 -6.40
C GLN A 668 -90.08 -26.83 -6.64
N GLN A 669 -90.17 -26.21 -7.82
CA GLN A 669 -91.38 -25.45 -8.19
C GLN A 669 -92.52 -26.42 -8.50
N GLU A 670 -93.63 -26.29 -7.76
CA GLU A 670 -94.70 -27.31 -7.69
C GLU A 670 -95.50 -27.54 -8.99
N ASP A 671 -95.26 -26.73 -10.03
CA ASP A 671 -95.96 -26.81 -11.32
C ASP A 671 -95.24 -27.62 -12.41
N PHE A 672 -94.08 -28.23 -12.15
CA PHE A 672 -93.39 -29.08 -13.14
C PHE A 672 -94.12 -30.41 -13.40
N LYS A 673 -95.16 -30.35 -14.24
CA LYS A 673 -95.95 -31.51 -14.70
C LYS A 673 -95.46 -31.97 -16.07
N LEU A 674 -94.90 -33.17 -16.13
CA LEU A 674 -94.49 -33.81 -17.38
C LEU A 674 -95.74 -34.07 -18.26
N PRO A 675 -95.87 -33.50 -19.47
CA PRO A 675 -97.06 -33.69 -20.30
C PRO A 675 -97.24 -35.14 -20.69
N THR A 676 -98.39 -35.73 -20.35
CA THR A 676 -98.71 -37.14 -20.69
C THR A 676 -99.59 -37.25 -21.93
N THR A 677 -100.16 -36.15 -22.42
CA THR A 677 -100.92 -36.10 -23.67
C THR A 677 -100.35 -35.07 -24.66
N VAL A 678 -100.53 -35.34 -25.95
CA VAL A 678 -100.11 -34.44 -27.05
C VAL A 678 -100.86 -33.11 -26.99
N GLN A 679 -102.08 -33.11 -26.44
CA GLN A 679 -102.96 -31.95 -26.35
C GLN A 679 -102.51 -30.95 -25.27
N GLU A 680 -101.85 -31.42 -24.22
CA GLU A 680 -101.17 -30.59 -23.21
C GLU A 680 -99.79 -30.11 -23.69
N LEU A 681 -99.09 -30.94 -24.47
CA LEU A 681 -97.76 -30.61 -25.01
C LEU A 681 -97.81 -29.44 -26.02
N GLN A 682 -98.86 -29.36 -26.84
CA GLN A 682 -98.96 -28.35 -27.90
C GLN A 682 -98.95 -26.90 -27.41
N PRO A 683 -99.76 -26.47 -26.40
CA PRO A 683 -99.64 -25.13 -25.84
C PRO A 683 -98.32 -24.90 -25.11
N LEU A 684 -97.77 -25.92 -24.41
CA LEU A 684 -96.49 -25.79 -23.73
C LEU A 684 -95.33 -25.55 -24.72
N VAL A 685 -95.36 -26.17 -25.91
CA VAL A 685 -94.37 -25.94 -26.98
C VAL A 685 -94.53 -24.55 -27.64
N LEU A 686 -95.73 -23.97 -27.62
CA LEU A 686 -95.94 -22.57 -28.04
C LEU A 686 -95.40 -21.60 -26.98
N GLN A 687 -95.74 -21.81 -25.72
CA GLN A 687 -95.23 -21.01 -24.61
C GLN A 687 -93.70 -21.06 -24.54
N LEU A 688 -93.08 -22.24 -24.65
CA LEU A 688 -91.61 -22.37 -24.73
C LEU A 688 -91.00 -21.62 -25.93
N ARG A 689 -91.71 -21.46 -27.05
CA ARG A 689 -91.24 -20.63 -28.17
C ARG A 689 -91.35 -19.15 -27.87
N GLU A 690 -92.43 -18.73 -27.21
CA GLU A 690 -92.63 -17.34 -26.76
C GLU A 690 -91.59 -16.97 -25.68
N ASP A 691 -91.34 -17.85 -24.71
CA ASP A 691 -90.30 -17.71 -23.69
C ASP A 691 -88.90 -17.65 -24.30
N ILE A 692 -88.56 -18.51 -25.28
CA ILE A 692 -87.28 -18.46 -26.00
C ILE A 692 -87.10 -17.14 -26.77
N VAL A 693 -88.18 -16.60 -27.36
CA VAL A 693 -88.16 -15.30 -28.04
C VAL A 693 -87.99 -14.17 -27.02
N ALA A 694 -88.74 -14.18 -25.91
CA ALA A 694 -88.64 -13.17 -24.86
C ALA A 694 -87.26 -13.15 -24.18
N VAL A 695 -86.69 -14.32 -23.86
CA VAL A 695 -85.35 -14.45 -23.29
C VAL A 695 -84.27 -13.99 -24.29
N ARG A 696 -84.42 -14.27 -25.59
CA ARG A 696 -83.53 -13.72 -26.62
C ARG A 696 -83.63 -12.19 -26.67
N THR A 697 -84.82 -11.61 -26.80
CA THR A 697 -84.99 -10.16 -26.85
C THR A 697 -84.48 -9.46 -25.58
N ALA A 698 -84.63 -10.08 -24.41
CA ALA A 698 -84.04 -9.59 -23.17
C ALA A 698 -82.50 -9.68 -23.15
N ALA A 699 -81.91 -10.74 -23.70
CA ALA A 699 -80.46 -10.88 -23.85
C ALA A 699 -79.90 -9.88 -24.87
N ASP A 700 -80.56 -9.70 -26.02
CA ASP A 700 -80.20 -8.71 -27.04
C ASP A 700 -80.20 -7.29 -26.43
N HIS A 701 -81.23 -6.94 -25.66
CA HIS A 701 -81.29 -5.67 -24.93
C HIS A 701 -80.25 -5.51 -23.82
N LEU A 702 -79.78 -6.61 -23.20
CA LEU A 702 -78.68 -6.57 -22.24
C LEU A 702 -77.34 -6.37 -22.97
N GLU A 703 -77.14 -7.04 -24.11
CA GLU A 703 -75.95 -6.92 -24.94
C GLU A 703 -75.80 -5.49 -25.49
N GLU A 704 -76.89 -4.87 -25.95
CA GLU A 704 -76.91 -3.46 -26.37
C GLU A 704 -76.55 -2.50 -25.23
N LYS A 705 -77.03 -2.74 -24.00
CA LYS A 705 -76.65 -1.94 -22.82
C LYS A 705 -75.17 -2.11 -22.48
N LEU A 706 -74.66 -3.34 -22.47
CA LEU A 706 -73.25 -3.61 -22.20
C LEU A 706 -72.33 -3.03 -23.28
N LYS A 707 -72.74 -3.02 -24.56
CA LYS A 707 -72.02 -2.30 -25.63
C LYS A 707 -71.96 -0.80 -25.36
N ALA A 708 -73.08 -0.17 -24.96
CA ALA A 708 -73.12 1.25 -24.64
C ALA A 708 -72.26 1.59 -23.41
N GLU A 709 -72.29 0.75 -22.37
CA GLU A 709 -71.45 0.89 -21.18
C GLU A 709 -69.96 0.72 -21.50
N ILE A 710 -69.59 -0.26 -22.34
CA ILE A 710 -68.21 -0.44 -22.85
C ILE A 710 -67.75 0.76 -23.69
N LEU A 711 -68.64 1.41 -24.45
CA LEU A 711 -68.30 2.64 -25.19
C LEU A 711 -68.08 3.82 -24.23
N PHE A 712 -68.99 4.04 -23.28
CA PHE A 712 -68.84 5.09 -22.27
C PHE A 712 -67.56 4.93 -21.44
N LEU A 713 -67.24 3.71 -20.98
CA LEU A 713 -66.00 3.42 -20.26
C LEU A 713 -64.74 3.60 -21.11
N LYS A 714 -64.82 3.40 -22.43
CA LYS A 714 -63.72 3.71 -23.36
C LYS A 714 -63.54 5.21 -23.57
N GLU A 715 -64.63 5.96 -23.70
CA GLU A 715 -64.59 7.43 -23.80
C GLU A 715 -64.04 8.05 -22.51
N GLN A 716 -64.46 7.54 -21.34
CA GLN A 716 -63.90 7.95 -20.05
C GLN A 716 -62.42 7.58 -19.93
N LEU A 717 -62.02 6.35 -20.25
CA LEU A 717 -60.61 5.93 -20.23
C LEU A 717 -59.74 6.75 -21.20
N GLN A 718 -60.27 7.13 -22.36
CA GLN A 718 -59.58 8.00 -23.31
C GLN A 718 -59.45 9.44 -22.80
N ALA A 719 -60.44 9.95 -22.06
CA ALA A 719 -60.34 11.25 -21.40
C ALA A 719 -59.31 11.25 -20.27
N GLU A 720 -59.31 10.23 -19.42
CA GLU A 720 -58.30 10.04 -18.35
C GLU A 720 -56.89 9.86 -18.94
N GLN A 721 -56.74 9.08 -20.02
CA GLN A 721 -55.46 8.90 -20.72
C GLN A 721 -54.95 10.22 -21.32
N CYS A 722 -55.83 11.02 -21.93
CA CYS A 722 -55.47 12.34 -22.42
C CYS A 722 -55.11 13.31 -21.28
N PHE A 723 -55.85 13.31 -20.17
CA PHE A 723 -55.50 14.10 -18.99
C PHE A 723 -54.14 13.71 -18.41
N LYS A 724 -53.86 12.41 -18.34
CA LYS A 724 -52.55 11.86 -17.95
C LYS A 724 -51.44 12.32 -18.90
N GLU A 725 -51.64 12.24 -20.22
CA GLU A 725 -50.65 12.68 -21.22
C GLU A 725 -50.32 14.17 -21.06
N ASN A 726 -51.32 15.04 -20.85
CA ASN A 726 -51.11 16.47 -20.56
C ASN A 726 -50.31 16.69 -19.25
N LEU A 727 -50.48 15.83 -18.23
CA LEU A 727 -49.73 15.90 -16.99
C LEU A 727 -48.29 15.38 -17.15
N GLU A 728 -48.08 14.31 -17.92
CA GLU A 728 -46.75 13.79 -18.27
C GLU A 728 -45.96 14.81 -19.10
N ASP A 729 -46.58 15.50 -20.06
CA ASP A 729 -45.99 16.63 -20.81
C ASP A 729 -45.63 17.81 -19.87
N THR A 730 -46.50 18.15 -18.92
CA THR A 730 -46.24 19.23 -17.95
C THR A 730 -45.04 18.89 -17.06
N LEU A 731 -44.98 17.67 -16.53
CA LEU A 731 -43.84 17.20 -15.73
C LEU A 731 -42.55 17.09 -16.56
N GLN A 732 -42.64 16.72 -17.84
CA GLN A 732 -41.50 16.73 -18.76
C GLN A 732 -40.96 18.15 -18.98
N MET A 733 -41.84 19.15 -19.13
CA MET A 733 -41.45 20.57 -19.21
C MET A 733 -40.77 21.06 -17.92
N GLU A 734 -41.27 20.68 -16.73
CA GLU A 734 -40.58 20.99 -15.46
C GLU A 734 -39.20 20.33 -15.39
N ILE A 735 -39.11 19.05 -15.76
CA ILE A 735 -37.84 18.30 -15.82
C ILE A 735 -36.87 18.92 -16.83
N GLU A 736 -37.34 19.54 -17.91
CA GLU A 736 -36.51 20.29 -18.85
C GLU A 736 -36.08 21.66 -18.30
N GLY A 737 -36.96 22.39 -17.62
CA GLY A 737 -36.60 23.59 -16.85
C GLY A 737 -35.50 23.31 -15.83
N TYR A 738 -35.60 22.26 -15.03
CA TYR A 738 -34.55 21.87 -14.08
C TYR A 738 -33.22 21.44 -14.76
N LYS A 739 -33.25 20.93 -16.00
CA LYS A 739 -32.02 20.68 -16.78
C LYS A 739 -31.38 21.99 -17.25
N GLU A 740 -32.18 22.94 -17.71
CA GLU A 740 -31.71 24.28 -18.13
C GLU A 740 -31.16 25.07 -16.93
N GLU A 741 -31.84 25.07 -15.79
CA GLU A 741 -31.32 25.64 -14.54
C GLU A 741 -29.97 25.00 -14.17
N LYS A 742 -29.88 23.67 -14.19
CA LYS A 742 -28.63 22.95 -13.90
C LYS A 742 -27.50 23.30 -14.88
N ALA A 743 -27.81 23.53 -16.16
CA ALA A 743 -26.86 24.01 -17.16
C ALA A 743 -26.46 25.47 -16.93
N SER A 744 -27.37 26.33 -16.48
CA SER A 744 -27.05 27.70 -16.06
C SER A 744 -26.14 27.72 -14.83
N PHE A 745 -26.35 26.82 -13.86
CA PHE A 745 -25.50 26.65 -12.69
C PHE A 745 -24.11 26.09 -13.06
N SER A 746 -23.99 25.19 -14.04
CA SER A 746 -22.67 24.74 -14.51
C SER A 746 -21.94 25.84 -15.28
N SER A 747 -22.63 26.64 -16.09
CA SER A 747 -22.08 27.82 -16.77
C SER A 747 -21.61 28.89 -15.78
N LEU A 748 -22.43 29.23 -14.78
CA LEU A 748 -22.06 30.12 -13.66
C LEU A 748 -20.88 29.56 -12.85
N LYS A 749 -20.76 28.23 -12.71
CA LYS A 749 -19.60 27.61 -12.06
C LYS A 749 -18.34 27.75 -12.90
N THR A 750 -18.39 27.53 -14.22
CA THR A 750 -17.22 27.76 -15.09
C THR A 750 -16.82 29.22 -15.15
N GLU A 751 -17.79 30.14 -15.13
CA GLU A 751 -17.51 31.58 -15.12
C GLU A 751 -16.92 32.03 -13.77
N LEU A 752 -17.37 31.45 -12.64
CA LEU A 752 -16.78 31.66 -11.32
C LEU A 752 -15.34 31.14 -11.24
N GLU A 753 -15.04 29.99 -11.85
CA GLU A 753 -13.68 29.47 -11.91
C GLU A 753 -12.79 30.36 -12.79
N ARG A 754 -13.28 30.78 -13.97
CA ARG A 754 -12.61 31.75 -14.84
C ARG A 754 -12.27 33.06 -14.12
N VAL A 755 -13.16 33.53 -13.25
CA VAL A 755 -12.95 34.73 -12.41
C VAL A 755 -11.99 34.48 -11.23
N LYS A 756 -11.83 33.23 -10.75
CA LYS A 756 -10.71 32.88 -9.85
C LYS A 756 -9.39 32.91 -10.61
N ASP A 757 -9.32 32.30 -11.79
CA ASP A 757 -8.11 32.23 -12.61
C ASP A 757 -7.64 33.67 -12.96
N GLU A 758 -8.57 34.55 -13.36
CA GLU A 758 -8.31 35.98 -13.55
C GLU A 758 -7.84 36.67 -12.26
N LYS A 759 -8.40 36.33 -11.09
CA LYS A 759 -7.98 36.88 -9.80
C LYS A 759 -6.60 36.38 -9.37
N GLU A 760 -6.26 35.13 -9.65
CA GLU A 760 -4.95 34.56 -9.36
C GLU A 760 -3.88 35.18 -10.28
N GLN A 761 -4.19 35.38 -11.58
CA GLN A 761 -3.33 36.20 -12.46
C GLN A 761 -3.20 37.66 -12.00
N VAL A 762 -4.26 38.28 -11.48
CA VAL A 762 -4.18 39.64 -10.90
C VAL A 762 -3.34 39.67 -9.62
N ASN A 763 -3.34 38.59 -8.81
CA ASN A 763 -2.42 38.44 -7.69
C ASN A 763 -0.97 38.26 -8.16
N GLU A 764 -0.69 37.41 -9.15
CA GLU A 764 0.65 37.25 -9.73
C GLU A 764 1.17 38.56 -10.34
N LEU A 765 0.29 39.33 -11.01
CA LEU A 765 0.61 40.67 -11.50
C LEU A 765 0.84 41.66 -10.36
N SER A 766 0.11 41.56 -9.24
CA SER A 766 0.33 42.36 -8.03
C SER A 766 1.68 42.05 -7.39
N ASP A 767 2.08 40.78 -7.30
CA ASP A 767 3.41 40.38 -6.80
C ASP A 767 4.52 40.81 -7.78
N THR A 768 4.27 40.76 -9.09
CA THR A 768 5.18 41.30 -10.11
C THR A 768 5.36 42.83 -9.97
N VAL A 769 4.27 43.56 -9.68
CA VAL A 769 4.33 45.00 -9.36
C VAL A 769 5.08 45.23 -8.05
N CYS A 770 4.88 44.40 -7.03
CA CYS A 770 5.61 44.48 -5.76
C CYS A 770 7.13 44.31 -5.96
N VAL A 771 7.55 43.35 -6.78
CA VAL A 771 8.96 43.19 -7.19
C VAL A 771 9.49 44.43 -7.92
N SER A 772 8.69 45.08 -8.78
CA SER A 772 9.09 46.32 -9.45
C SER A 772 9.26 47.50 -8.49
N VAL A 773 8.42 47.60 -7.45
CA VAL A 773 8.50 48.63 -6.40
C VAL A 773 9.74 48.40 -5.51
N CYS A 774 10.04 47.16 -5.12
CA CYS A 774 11.27 46.82 -4.40
C CYS A 774 12.55 47.12 -5.21
N GLY A 775 12.51 46.94 -6.54
CA GLY A 775 13.58 47.36 -7.45
C GLY A 775 13.76 48.88 -7.50
N GLY A 776 12.65 49.64 -7.51
CA GLY A 776 12.68 51.10 -7.39
C GLY A 776 13.25 51.56 -6.04
N GLN A 777 12.83 50.93 -4.94
CA GLN A 777 13.27 51.27 -3.59
C GLN A 777 14.77 51.04 -3.39
N THR A 778 15.31 49.89 -3.81
CA THR A 778 16.76 49.63 -3.75
C THR A 778 17.58 50.57 -4.64
N SER A 779 17.04 51.01 -5.79
CA SER A 779 17.69 52.04 -6.61
C SER A 779 17.71 53.42 -5.93
N LEU A 780 16.65 53.78 -5.20
CA LEU A 780 16.57 55.04 -4.45
C LEU A 780 17.45 55.02 -3.20
N GLU A 781 17.54 53.91 -2.49
CA GLU A 781 18.45 53.73 -1.34
C GLU A 781 19.92 53.81 -1.78
N ALA A 782 20.28 53.25 -2.94
CA ALA A 782 21.61 53.38 -3.51
C ALA A 782 21.96 54.84 -3.89
N GLN A 783 21.00 55.59 -4.46
CA GLN A 783 21.19 57.02 -4.75
C GLN A 783 21.26 57.86 -3.47
N ALA A 784 20.46 57.55 -2.46
CA ALA A 784 20.52 58.22 -1.16
C ALA A 784 21.85 57.99 -0.42
N LEU A 785 22.47 56.81 -0.59
CA LEU A 785 23.82 56.54 -0.10
C LEU A 785 24.89 57.34 -0.88
N ASP A 786 24.83 57.37 -2.21
CA ASP A 786 25.80 58.14 -3.02
C ASP A 786 25.71 59.66 -2.79
N GLU A 787 24.49 60.21 -2.61
CA GLU A 787 24.31 61.61 -2.20
C GLU A 787 24.75 61.88 -0.75
N LYS A 788 24.58 60.92 0.17
CA LYS A 788 25.12 61.01 1.53
C LYS A 788 26.65 61.00 1.53
N ASP A 789 27.27 60.17 0.71
CA ASP A 789 28.71 60.09 0.49
C ASP A 789 29.27 61.39 -0.12
N LYS A 790 28.53 62.02 -1.05
CA LYS A 790 28.87 63.36 -1.58
C LYS A 790 28.73 64.43 -0.51
N ALA A 791 27.66 64.43 0.27
CA ALA A 791 27.47 65.37 1.37
C ALA A 791 28.58 65.24 2.43
N GLN A 792 29.01 64.00 2.75
CA GLN A 792 30.12 63.76 3.67
C GLN A 792 31.47 64.22 3.09
N ARG A 793 31.73 63.99 1.79
CA ARG A 793 32.92 64.53 1.10
C ARG A 793 32.94 66.06 1.09
N LEU A 794 31.82 66.70 0.75
CA LEU A 794 31.67 68.15 0.79
C LEU A 794 31.82 68.72 2.20
N GLN A 795 31.39 68.00 3.25
CA GLN A 795 31.67 68.39 4.64
C GLN A 795 33.16 68.30 4.95
N THR A 796 33.87 67.23 4.54
CA THR A 796 35.33 67.15 4.73
C THR A 796 36.10 68.21 3.93
N GLU A 797 35.68 68.53 2.71
CA GLU A 797 36.24 69.64 1.93
C GLU A 797 35.98 70.99 2.60
N LEU A 798 34.79 71.20 3.17
CA LEU A 798 34.46 72.40 3.94
C LEU A 798 35.31 72.51 5.21
N ASP A 799 35.44 71.44 5.99
CA ASP A 799 36.24 71.39 7.23
C ASP A 799 37.73 71.62 6.94
N VAL A 800 38.26 71.06 5.85
CA VAL A 800 39.62 71.34 5.36
C VAL A 800 39.74 72.80 4.90
N SER A 801 38.75 73.35 4.21
CA SER A 801 38.79 74.76 3.77
C SER A 801 38.73 75.73 4.97
N GLU A 802 37.93 75.44 6.00
CA GLU A 802 37.92 76.16 7.26
C GLU A 802 39.28 76.03 7.96
N GLN A 803 39.86 74.84 8.03
CA GLN A 803 41.14 74.63 8.67
C GLN A 803 42.26 75.40 7.96
N VAL A 804 42.27 75.42 6.62
CA VAL A 804 43.17 76.26 5.82
C VAL A 804 42.95 77.75 6.09
N GLN A 805 41.70 78.22 6.24
CA GLN A 805 41.44 79.61 6.66
C GLN A 805 41.93 79.90 8.08
N ARG A 806 41.66 79.03 9.05
CA ARG A 806 42.15 79.15 10.44
C ARG A 806 43.68 79.22 10.47
N ASP A 807 44.36 78.41 9.68
CA ASP A 807 45.81 78.38 9.63
C ASP A 807 46.41 79.55 8.84
N PHE A 808 45.73 80.07 7.80
CA PHE A 808 46.06 81.38 7.21
C PHE A 808 45.91 82.53 8.22
N VAL A 809 44.88 82.50 9.07
CA VAL A 809 44.70 83.48 10.16
C VAL A 809 45.81 83.34 11.21
N LYS A 810 46.16 82.12 11.65
CA LYS A 810 47.31 81.90 12.56
C LYS A 810 48.63 82.35 11.94
N LEU A 811 48.86 82.04 10.65
CA LEU A 811 50.09 82.40 9.94
C LEU A 811 50.23 83.91 9.79
N SER A 812 49.15 84.61 9.44
CA SER A 812 49.13 86.07 9.37
C SER A 812 49.30 86.73 10.75
N GLN A 813 48.66 86.20 11.80
CA GLN A 813 48.89 86.66 13.18
C GLN A 813 50.33 86.42 13.65
N ASN A 814 50.92 85.26 13.37
CA ASN A 814 52.32 84.97 13.70
C ASN A 814 53.25 85.91 12.94
N LEU A 815 53.07 86.07 11.62
CA LEU A 815 53.82 87.01 10.80
C LEU A 815 53.71 88.45 11.34
N GLN A 816 52.51 88.88 11.74
CA GLN A 816 52.27 90.20 12.34
C GLN A 816 52.99 90.37 13.69
N VAL A 817 53.05 89.32 14.52
CA VAL A 817 53.84 89.30 15.76
C VAL A 817 55.35 89.31 15.49
N GLN A 818 55.85 88.60 14.46
CA GLN A 818 57.27 88.66 14.09
C GLN A 818 57.66 90.03 13.54
N LEU A 819 56.82 90.63 12.69
CA LEU A 819 57.03 91.98 12.16
C LEU A 819 57.05 93.03 13.28
N GLU A 820 56.13 92.93 14.25
CA GLU A 820 56.11 93.86 15.39
C GLU A 820 57.30 93.62 16.35
N ARG A 821 57.77 92.36 16.53
CA ARG A 821 59.04 92.08 17.24
C ARG A 821 60.26 92.69 16.56
N ILE A 822 60.35 92.61 15.23
CA ILE A 822 61.42 93.26 14.44
C ILE A 822 61.33 94.78 14.61
N ARG A 823 60.12 95.34 14.61
CA ARG A 823 59.85 96.78 14.81
C ARG A 823 60.25 97.30 16.20
N GLN A 824 60.29 96.42 17.20
CA GLN A 824 60.62 96.73 18.59
C GLN A 824 62.06 96.30 18.99
N THR A 825 62.97 96.04 18.04
CA THR A 825 64.37 95.65 18.35
C THR A 825 65.43 96.59 17.77
N ASP A 826 66.01 97.42 18.63
CA ASP A 826 66.98 98.48 18.30
C ASP A 826 68.40 97.99 17.88
N SER A 827 68.58 96.71 17.51
CA SER A 827 69.89 96.16 17.14
C SER A 827 69.81 95.12 16.01
N LEU A 828 70.59 95.34 14.95
CA LEU A 828 70.63 94.50 13.74
C LEU A 828 70.95 93.02 14.00
N ASP A 829 71.76 92.72 15.02
CA ASP A 829 72.16 91.34 15.34
C ASP A 829 71.05 90.55 16.03
N ARG A 830 70.16 91.22 16.78
CA ARG A 830 68.92 90.59 17.28
C ARG A 830 67.89 90.42 16.18
N ILE A 831 67.79 91.34 15.22
CA ILE A 831 66.94 91.18 14.04
C ILE A 831 67.38 89.96 13.21
N ARG A 832 68.70 89.76 13.01
CA ARG A 832 69.24 88.54 12.40
C ARG A 832 68.93 87.28 13.21
N ALA A 833 69.00 87.34 14.55
CA ALA A 833 68.62 86.21 15.39
C ALA A 833 67.13 85.86 15.29
N ILE A 834 66.22 86.85 15.14
CA ILE A 834 64.78 86.60 14.94
C ILE A 834 64.55 85.93 13.57
N LEU A 835 65.10 86.51 12.50
CA LEU A 835 64.97 85.98 11.13
C LEU A 835 65.54 84.57 10.96
N ASN A 836 66.64 84.24 11.65
CA ASN A 836 67.24 82.90 11.61
C ASN A 836 66.50 81.86 12.49
N ASN A 837 65.57 82.28 13.35
CA ASN A 837 64.70 81.37 14.11
C ASN A 837 63.31 81.21 13.47
N THR A 838 62.93 82.07 12.51
CA THR A 838 61.72 81.90 11.70
C THR A 838 61.94 80.89 10.57
N ASN A 839 62.02 79.61 10.92
CA ASN A 839 61.95 78.50 9.96
C ASN A 839 60.55 78.44 9.33
N LEU A 840 60.32 79.21 8.26
CA LEU A 840 59.13 79.12 7.39
C LEU A 840 59.25 77.93 6.40
N THR A 841 59.66 76.79 6.95
CA THR A 841 59.87 75.49 6.31
C THR A 841 59.54 74.46 7.41
N ASP A 842 58.32 73.93 7.48
CA ASP A 842 57.79 73.04 6.46
C ASP A 842 56.25 72.92 6.51
N ILE A 843 55.62 72.56 5.39
CA ILE A 843 54.18 72.23 5.33
C ILE A 843 53.94 70.73 5.59
N SER A 844 55.00 69.92 5.64
CA SER A 844 54.98 68.46 5.82
C SER A 844 54.80 67.95 7.27
N GLN A 845 54.31 68.78 8.20
CA GLN A 845 54.00 68.37 9.59
C GLN A 845 52.50 68.40 9.92
N LEU A 846 51.65 68.11 8.93
CA LEU A 846 50.25 67.73 9.15
C LEU A 846 50.13 66.20 8.92
N PRO A 847 49.44 65.45 9.80
CA PRO A 847 49.23 64.01 9.60
C PRO A 847 48.29 63.77 8.40
N GLU A 848 48.58 62.71 7.65
CA GLU A 848 47.75 62.28 6.51
C GLU A 848 46.37 61.80 6.97
N THR A 849 45.34 62.13 6.19
CA THR A 849 43.96 61.61 6.26
C THR A 849 43.44 61.35 4.86
#